data_AF-A0A926YC94-F1
#
_entry.id   AF-A0A926YC94-F1
#
_cell.length_a   1.000
_cell.length_b   1.000
_cell.length_c   1.000
_cell.angle_alpha   90.00
_cell.angle_beta   90.00
_cell.angle_gamma   90.00
#
_symmetry.space_group_name_H-M   'P 1'
#
loop_
_entity.id
_entity.type
_entity.pdbx_description
1 polymer ?
#
loop_
_entity_poly.entity_id
_entity_poly.type
_entity_poly.pdbx_seq_one_letter_code
_entity_poly.pdbx_strand_id
1 'polypeptide(L)'
;MASSSATRGIYRSKQVSMPANSLPLLARRCGAWAAEVSLIVASALIPFSVGLYAQSHLPAKPVPLNPVLATAEEAVAKTLIIPMRLPYRQVSPLTNLLWSGALVTPLLVAGGQIYLLAKTGKTLPKRWFGLQVVTAAGDPPGFKRALLREGVGKWGIPLGVAYTIWRCSGAVPDLGILTGLAGLMLLADAVSAKFNPQRQTLHDRLAGTFILDAEGSVPKFQRFDAPRFGQSGASSAFNDEDEDATIAALVLTPETRWRRAGILNWIRQNPGVTLLIVTATTLGSVLITFVGTQVYIQSQVNWRQGRQQDKETFLQLVNKFAPDERRGAILAMGTLNQPDAQIQLLTDLLSLETEPQLMDAIGQALVTTGPKALPFLQRLNQSVRNDLESLRYGGNRQERQQVALRLRTTQRAIARILTLYNEQIHAADLSRTNLAETTSGSTQFTLVLDKTDLSRIQFKGAILTNASFQESRFYGAGEDRLFGTFDDKIADLSGADLKEANFTGALLSQVLMNGTSLIRANLNKANLSRAHLKNANLSSAQLTGANLGQAVLTNASLTGASLGEANLAGANLQGARLSQVKAVGTNFQWANLTQTEWQQADLSGADLRQSNLQNADLSSTRLVGANLAGAQLQSANFRNADLSEADLREAKLAGADFQGATFVAIVPATPDQFVQAMPAGSPSIYLQGVDFSLVKNLNVKQLTYICAQGGLHPKCAISNR
;
A
#
# COMPACT_ATOMS: atom_id res chain seq x y z
N MET A 1 85.73 49.02 19.47
CA MET A 1 86.12 47.89 20.34
C MET A 1 85.02 46.84 20.27
N ALA A 2 85.40 45.56 20.15
CA ALA A 2 84.58 44.37 19.91
C ALA A 2 83.46 44.15 20.96
N SER A 3 82.42 43.31 20.80
CA SER A 3 82.37 41.97 20.18
C SER A 3 80.93 41.43 19.94
N SER A 4 80.82 40.46 19.02
CA SER A 4 79.92 39.27 18.94
C SER A 4 78.39 39.45 18.95
N SER A 5 77.66 39.28 17.83
CA SER A 5 77.27 38.04 17.11
C SER A 5 76.22 37.16 17.82
N ALA A 6 74.96 37.16 17.31
CA ALA A 6 74.23 35.99 16.79
C ALA A 6 72.68 36.14 16.86
N THR A 7 72.06 36.02 15.68
CA THR A 7 70.72 35.46 15.37
C THR A 7 69.45 36.11 15.97
N ARG A 8 68.84 37.01 15.18
CA ARG A 8 67.40 37.34 15.22
C ARG A 8 66.66 36.62 14.10
N GLY A 9 65.83 35.64 14.47
CA GLY A 9 64.93 34.91 13.58
C GLY A 9 63.53 35.56 13.51
N ILE A 10 63.29 36.14 12.35
CA ILE A 10 62.06 36.62 11.70
C ILE A 10 60.76 35.86 12.08
N TYR A 11 59.69 36.59 12.44
CA TYR A 11 58.34 36.30 11.93
C TYR A 11 57.62 37.61 11.54
N ARG A 12 57.22 37.64 10.27
CA ARG A 12 56.72 38.78 9.50
C ARG A 12 55.19 38.79 9.61
N SER A 13 54.59 39.78 10.28
CA SER A 13 53.14 39.99 10.28
C SER A 13 52.73 40.71 8.98
N LYS A 14 52.25 39.95 8.00
CA LYS A 14 51.56 40.50 6.83
C LYS A 14 50.10 40.74 7.19
N GLN A 15 49.74 42.02 7.37
CA GLN A 15 48.37 42.48 7.23
C GLN A 15 47.87 42.11 5.83
N VAL A 16 46.73 41.43 5.77
CA VAL A 16 45.93 41.30 4.55
C VAL A 16 44.55 41.86 4.87
N SER A 17 44.33 43.11 4.46
CA SER A 17 43.01 43.68 4.21
C SER A 17 42.41 42.99 2.98
N MET A 18 41.26 42.33 3.13
CA MET A 18 40.41 41.97 1.99
C MET A 18 39.08 42.75 2.05
N PRO A 19 38.53 43.18 0.90
CA PRO A 19 37.48 44.17 0.81
C PRO A 19 36.08 43.57 1.01
N ALA A 20 35.21 44.37 1.64
CA ALA A 20 33.78 44.14 1.77
C ALA A 20 33.09 44.28 0.41
N ASN A 21 32.94 43.16 -0.32
CA ASN A 21 31.77 42.98 -1.18
C ASN A 21 30.66 42.37 -0.31
N SER A 22 30.06 43.17 0.56
CA SER A 22 28.87 42.73 1.29
C SER A 22 27.77 42.51 0.26
N LEU A 23 27.36 41.24 0.10
CA LEU A 23 26.23 40.87 -0.74
C LEU A 23 25.03 41.78 -0.40
N PRO A 24 24.21 42.19 -1.39
CA PRO A 24 23.00 42.98 -1.13
C PRO A 24 22.17 42.36 0.00
N LEU A 25 21.56 43.18 0.86
CA LEU A 25 20.74 42.72 1.99
C LEU A 25 19.73 41.63 1.57
N LEU A 26 19.15 41.77 0.38
CA LEU A 26 18.22 40.80 -0.20
C LEU A 26 18.89 39.46 -0.52
N ALA A 27 20.10 39.47 -1.10
CA ALA A 27 20.87 38.25 -1.36
C ALA A 27 21.27 37.53 -0.06
N ARG A 28 21.62 38.28 0.99
CA ARG A 28 21.92 37.71 2.33
C ARG A 28 20.68 37.14 3.00
N ARG A 29 19.52 37.80 2.86
CA ARG A 29 18.22 37.29 3.34
C ARG A 29 17.84 35.99 2.61
N CYS A 30 17.97 35.94 1.29
CA CYS A 30 17.72 34.74 0.49
C CYS A 30 18.70 33.62 0.83
N GLY A 31 20.00 33.92 1.01
CA GLY A 31 21.01 32.94 1.41
C GLY A 31 20.76 32.36 2.80
N ALA A 32 20.43 33.21 3.78
CA ALA A 32 20.06 32.75 5.13
C ALA A 32 18.80 31.89 5.12
N TRP A 33 17.81 32.26 4.32
CA TRP A 33 16.58 31.48 4.15
C TRP A 33 16.86 30.12 3.50
N ALA A 34 17.59 30.09 2.39
CA ALA A 34 17.95 28.85 1.70
C ALA A 34 18.69 27.90 2.66
N ALA A 35 19.64 28.41 3.44
CA ALA A 35 20.35 27.64 4.44
C ALA A 35 19.46 27.16 5.60
N GLU A 36 18.47 27.94 6.05
CA GLU A 36 17.47 27.49 7.03
C GLU A 36 16.62 26.34 6.51
N VAL A 37 16.16 26.43 5.25
CA VAL A 37 15.37 25.37 4.61
C VAL A 37 16.22 24.13 4.40
N SER A 38 17.44 24.28 3.86
CA SER A 38 18.38 23.16 3.68
C SER A 38 18.70 22.45 4.99
N LEU A 39 18.82 23.18 6.10
CA LEU A 39 19.07 22.58 7.42
C LEU A 39 17.89 21.71 7.88
N ILE A 40 16.66 22.19 7.71
CA ILE A 40 15.44 21.43 8.06
C ILE A 40 15.29 20.21 7.15
N VAL A 41 15.46 20.38 5.84
CA VAL A 41 15.38 19.29 4.86
C VAL A 41 16.46 18.24 5.13
N ALA A 42 17.71 18.64 5.36
CA ALA A 42 18.80 17.73 5.68
C ALA A 42 18.52 16.94 6.97
N SER A 43 17.89 17.57 7.97
CA SER A 43 17.56 16.91 9.24
C SER A 43 16.55 15.77 9.07
N ALA A 44 15.67 15.81 8.06
CA ALA A 44 14.75 14.72 7.72
C ALA A 44 15.41 13.69 6.79
N LEU A 45 16.13 14.18 5.78
CA LEU A 45 16.65 13.37 4.68
C LEU A 45 17.82 12.47 5.10
N ILE A 46 18.68 12.94 6.01
CA ILE A 46 19.80 12.15 6.53
C ILE A 46 19.31 10.89 7.27
N PRO A 47 18.45 10.96 8.30
CA PRO A 47 17.95 9.74 8.95
C PRO A 47 17.14 8.84 7.99
N PHE A 48 16.36 9.44 7.08
CA PHE A 48 15.57 8.67 6.11
C PHE A 48 16.44 7.85 5.14
N SER A 49 17.46 8.49 4.54
CA SER A 49 18.41 7.86 3.62
C SER A 49 19.26 6.79 4.29
N VAL A 50 19.75 7.03 5.51
CA VAL A 50 20.45 6.01 6.29
C VAL A 50 19.52 4.83 6.61
N GLY A 51 18.23 5.10 6.88
CA GLY A 51 17.21 4.06 7.08
C GLY A 51 16.96 3.19 5.84
N LEU A 52 16.96 3.78 4.65
CA LEU A 52 16.87 3.06 3.37
C LEU A 52 18.11 2.19 3.13
N TYR A 53 19.30 2.72 3.40
CA TYR A 53 20.55 1.96 3.30
C TYR A 53 20.55 0.77 4.27
N ALA A 54 20.14 1.01 5.53
CA ALA A 54 20.00 -0.03 6.54
C ALA A 54 19.02 -1.13 6.12
N GLN A 55 17.89 -0.77 5.51
CA GLN A 55 16.89 -1.76 5.06
C GLN A 55 17.42 -2.69 3.95
N SER A 56 18.28 -2.18 3.07
CA SER A 56 18.80 -2.92 1.93
C SER A 56 20.02 -3.78 2.23
N HIS A 57 20.80 -3.45 3.27
CA HIS A 57 22.09 -4.08 3.53
C HIS A 57 22.19 -4.84 4.87
N LEU A 58 21.25 -4.66 5.81
CA LEU A 58 21.31 -5.34 7.12
C LEU A 58 20.31 -6.51 7.19
N PRO A 59 20.78 -7.76 7.39
CA PRO A 59 19.90 -8.89 7.63
C PRO A 59 19.36 -8.83 9.07
N ALA A 60 18.16 -8.30 9.25
CA ALA A 60 17.48 -8.24 10.54
C ALA A 60 16.06 -8.82 10.43
N LYS A 61 15.55 -9.42 11.53
CA LYS A 61 14.17 -9.91 11.58
C LYS A 61 13.20 -8.73 11.35
N PRO A 62 12.29 -8.82 10.37
CA PRO A 62 11.34 -7.76 10.09
C PRO A 62 10.40 -7.51 11.28
N VAL A 63 10.18 -6.24 11.61
CA VAL A 63 9.24 -5.77 12.65
C VAL A 63 8.20 -4.87 11.96
N PRO A 64 6.93 -4.84 12.42
CA PRO A 64 5.95 -3.89 11.91
C PRO A 64 6.42 -2.43 12.07
N LEU A 65 6.01 -1.58 11.12
CA LEU A 65 6.26 -0.14 11.16
C LEU A 65 5.70 0.48 12.45
N ASN A 66 6.38 1.47 13.02
CA ASN A 66 5.88 2.20 14.18
C ASN A 66 4.50 2.82 13.85
N PRO A 67 3.48 2.65 14.71
CA PRO A 67 2.12 3.15 14.46
C PRO A 67 2.06 4.67 14.22
N VAL A 68 2.94 5.46 14.85
CA VAL A 68 3.02 6.91 14.62
C VAL A 68 3.51 7.23 13.21
N LEU A 69 4.46 6.44 12.69
CA LEU A 69 4.96 6.63 11.35
C LEU A 69 3.94 6.13 10.31
N ALA A 70 3.27 5.02 10.59
CA ALA A 70 2.21 4.49 9.72
C ALA A 70 1.04 5.48 9.58
N THR A 71 0.58 6.05 10.69
CA THR A 71 -0.49 7.08 10.68
C THR A 71 -0.04 8.37 9.99
N ALA A 72 1.21 8.78 10.15
CA ALA A 72 1.76 9.95 9.45
C ALA A 72 1.90 9.70 7.93
N GLU A 73 2.40 8.52 7.53
CA GLU A 73 2.48 8.10 6.14
C GLU A 73 1.07 8.04 5.51
N GLU A 74 0.10 7.53 6.25
CA GLU A 74 -1.31 7.50 5.84
C GLU A 74 -1.91 8.88 5.68
N ALA A 75 -1.71 9.78 6.63
CA ALA A 75 -2.17 11.16 6.51
C ALA A 75 -1.54 11.84 5.28
N VAL A 76 -0.23 11.70 5.08
CA VAL A 76 0.48 12.30 3.94
C VAL A 76 0.03 11.69 2.61
N ALA A 77 -0.09 10.36 2.54
CA ALA A 77 -0.51 9.65 1.33
C ALA A 77 -1.96 9.97 0.96
N LYS A 78 -2.87 10.04 1.94
CA LYS A 78 -4.26 10.48 1.72
C LYS A 78 -4.32 11.92 1.20
N THR A 79 -3.49 12.80 1.76
CA THR A 79 -3.49 14.22 1.37
C THR A 79 -2.89 14.43 -0.04
N LEU A 80 -1.90 13.63 -0.42
CA LEU A 80 -1.15 13.76 -1.68
C LEU A 80 -1.54 12.71 -2.74
N ILE A 81 -2.53 11.85 -2.48
CA ILE A 81 -2.96 10.73 -3.34
C ILE A 81 -1.74 9.91 -3.83
N ILE A 82 -0.81 9.63 -2.92
CA ILE A 82 0.38 8.82 -3.22
C ILE A 82 -0.02 7.33 -3.08
N PRO A 83 0.24 6.47 -4.09
CA PRO A 83 -0.11 5.05 -4.02
C PRO A 83 0.70 4.36 -2.92
N MET A 84 0.04 4.00 -1.83
CA MET A 84 0.69 3.33 -0.70
C MET A 84 0.81 1.83 -0.97
N ARG A 85 2.03 1.34 -1.13
CA ARG A 85 2.24 -0.01 -1.68
C ARG A 85 2.05 -1.18 -0.73
N LEU A 86 1.88 -1.03 0.59
CA LEU A 86 1.55 -2.15 1.51
C LEU A 86 1.18 -1.62 2.92
N PRO A 87 -0.05 -1.85 3.44
CA PRO A 87 -0.44 -1.44 4.80
C PRO A 87 0.25 -2.24 5.92
N TYR A 88 1.02 -3.28 5.59
CA TYR A 88 1.78 -4.11 6.52
C TYR A 88 3.27 -4.15 6.17
N ARG A 89 3.85 -2.99 5.86
CA ARG A 89 5.29 -2.90 5.54
C ARG A 89 6.11 -3.31 6.76
N GLN A 90 6.76 -4.45 6.66
CA GLN A 90 7.73 -4.90 7.64
C GLN A 90 9.10 -4.28 7.33
N VAL A 91 9.72 -3.67 8.34
CA VAL A 91 11.00 -2.96 8.22
C VAL A 91 11.98 -3.46 9.29
N SER A 92 13.28 -3.23 9.08
CA SER A 92 14.27 -3.55 10.12
C SER A 92 14.05 -2.65 11.36
N PRO A 93 14.36 -3.12 12.58
CA PRO A 93 14.24 -2.30 13.79
C PRO A 93 15.01 -0.97 13.69
N LEU A 94 16.17 -0.99 13.05
CA LEU A 94 17.03 0.17 12.87
C LEU A 94 16.42 1.16 11.86
N THR A 95 15.85 0.68 10.76
CA THR A 95 15.07 1.50 9.81
C THR A 95 13.88 2.15 10.51
N ASN A 96 13.16 1.43 11.37
CA ASN A 96 12.02 1.96 12.11
C ASN A 96 12.43 3.09 13.08
N LEU A 97 13.56 2.93 13.76
CA LEU A 97 14.14 3.97 14.63
C LEU A 97 14.60 5.19 13.83
N LEU A 98 15.29 4.99 12.70
CA LEU A 98 15.77 6.10 11.89
C LEU A 98 14.64 6.88 11.21
N TRP A 99 13.60 6.22 10.72
CA TRP A 99 12.46 6.88 10.10
C TRP A 99 11.55 7.59 11.12
N SER A 100 11.35 7.00 12.31
CA SER A 100 10.70 7.74 13.41
C SER A 100 11.55 8.95 13.83
N GLY A 101 12.88 8.80 13.84
CA GLY A 101 13.82 9.91 13.98
C GLY A 101 13.62 10.99 12.91
N ALA A 102 13.50 10.61 11.64
CA ALA A 102 13.29 11.53 10.50
C ALA A 102 12.03 12.40 10.64
N LEU A 103 11.01 11.93 11.36
CA LEU A 103 9.78 12.68 11.63
C LEU A 103 9.97 13.71 12.75
N VAL A 104 10.80 13.40 13.75
CA VAL A 104 11.01 14.22 14.95
C VAL A 104 12.16 15.22 14.79
N THR A 105 13.23 14.85 14.08
CA THR A 105 14.43 15.70 13.92
C THR A 105 14.14 17.08 13.31
N PRO A 106 13.25 17.26 12.31
CA PRO A 106 12.97 18.58 11.76
C PRO A 106 12.25 19.49 12.75
N LEU A 107 11.39 18.92 13.60
CA LEU A 107 10.68 19.65 14.65
C LEU A 107 11.65 20.15 15.72
N LEU A 108 12.62 19.31 16.12
CA LEU A 108 13.66 19.70 17.07
C LEU A 108 14.57 20.79 16.51
N VAL A 109 14.99 20.66 15.25
CA VAL A 109 15.83 21.66 14.57
C VAL A 109 15.07 22.99 14.44
N ALA A 110 13.83 22.96 13.95
CA ALA A 110 13.00 24.16 13.80
C ALA A 110 12.71 24.83 15.16
N GLY A 111 12.36 24.05 16.18
CA GLY A 111 12.15 24.54 17.54
C GLY A 111 13.42 25.17 18.13
N GLY A 112 14.59 24.56 17.89
CA GLY A 112 15.89 25.11 18.25
C GLY A 112 16.19 26.45 17.55
N GLN A 113 15.86 26.58 16.27
CA GLN A 113 16.03 27.84 15.53
C GLN A 113 15.09 28.94 16.06
N ILE A 114 13.83 28.63 16.34
CA ILE A 114 12.87 29.58 16.93
C ILE A 114 13.35 30.02 18.32
N TYR A 115 13.87 29.09 19.12
CA TYR A 115 14.44 29.40 20.44
C TYR A 115 15.66 30.34 20.34
N LEU A 116 16.59 30.09 19.40
CA LEU A 116 17.73 30.98 19.16
C LEU A 116 17.31 32.35 18.64
N LEU A 117 16.32 32.41 17.76
CA LEU A 117 15.75 33.65 17.26
C LEU A 117 15.08 34.45 18.39
N ALA A 118 14.31 33.80 19.25
CA ALA A 118 13.62 34.42 20.37
C ALA A 118 14.60 35.05 21.37
N LYS A 119 15.70 34.35 21.69
CA LYS A 119 16.66 34.79 22.72
C LYS A 119 17.74 35.72 22.19
N THR A 120 18.21 35.51 20.96
CA THR A 120 19.39 36.21 20.42
C THR A 120 19.09 37.07 19.19
N GLY A 121 17.86 37.03 18.67
CA GLY A 121 17.51 37.70 17.41
C GLY A 121 18.15 37.06 16.17
N LYS A 122 18.85 35.92 16.31
CA LYS A 122 19.60 35.28 15.22
C LYS A 122 19.38 33.76 15.24
N THR A 123 18.98 33.20 14.10
CA THR A 123 19.09 31.74 13.83
C THR A 123 20.53 31.40 13.45
N LEU A 124 20.90 30.10 13.44
CA LEU A 124 22.26 29.69 13.06
C LEU A 124 22.65 30.21 11.66
N PRO A 125 21.82 30.07 10.60
CA PRO A 125 22.17 30.60 9.30
C PRO A 125 22.16 32.14 9.26
N LYS A 126 21.21 32.80 9.94
CA LYS A 126 21.21 34.27 10.02
C LYS A 126 22.49 34.83 10.65
N ARG A 127 23.17 34.08 11.54
CA ARG A 127 24.50 34.45 12.05
C ARG A 127 25.58 34.42 10.97
N TRP A 128 25.61 33.38 10.13
CA TRP A 128 26.57 33.26 9.03
C TRP A 128 26.44 34.38 8.01
N PHE A 129 25.21 34.83 7.76
CA PHE A 129 24.91 35.93 6.85
C PHE A 129 24.87 37.31 7.53
N GLY A 130 25.27 37.44 8.79
CA GLY A 130 25.34 38.72 9.51
C GLY A 130 24.00 39.45 9.68
N LEU A 131 22.89 38.72 9.79
CA LEU A 131 21.54 39.27 9.94
C LEU A 131 21.08 39.19 11.40
N GLN A 132 20.44 40.25 11.90
CA GLN A 132 19.83 40.28 13.22
C GLN A 132 18.37 40.73 13.16
N VAL A 133 17.49 40.03 13.85
CA VAL A 133 16.08 40.36 13.96
C VAL A 133 15.85 41.03 15.30
N VAL A 134 15.29 42.23 15.27
CA VAL A 134 15.03 43.07 16.44
C VAL A 134 13.62 43.61 16.43
N THR A 135 13.13 44.03 17.59
CA THR A 135 11.88 44.78 17.73
C THR A 135 12.11 46.27 17.48
N ALA A 136 11.05 47.08 17.45
CA ALA A 136 11.17 48.54 17.35
C ALA A 136 12.05 49.17 18.46
N ALA A 137 12.20 48.49 19.60
CA ALA A 137 13.06 48.90 20.71
C ALA A 137 14.54 48.47 20.58
N GLY A 138 14.88 47.68 19.55
CA GLY A 138 16.25 47.15 19.35
C GLY A 138 16.52 45.81 20.05
N ASP A 139 15.60 45.32 20.88
CA ASP A 139 15.73 44.07 21.61
C ASP A 139 15.39 42.83 20.78
N PRO A 140 15.89 41.62 21.16
CA PRO A 140 15.46 40.35 20.60
C PRO A 140 13.93 40.17 20.66
N PRO A 141 13.31 39.49 19.68
CA PRO A 141 11.86 39.45 19.50
C PRO A 141 11.09 38.72 20.62
N GLY A 142 11.74 37.87 21.42
CA GLY A 142 11.06 37.00 22.38
C GLY A 142 10.25 35.89 21.71
N PHE A 143 9.74 34.94 22.50
CA PHE A 143 9.17 33.69 21.98
C PHE A 143 7.87 33.89 21.19
N LYS A 144 6.94 34.73 21.71
CA LYS A 144 5.64 34.98 21.06
C LYS A 144 5.79 35.58 19.67
N ARG A 145 6.62 36.63 19.53
CA ARG A 145 6.83 37.30 18.24
C ARG A 145 7.67 36.44 17.29
N ALA A 146 8.66 35.69 17.78
CA ALA A 146 9.42 34.76 16.95
C ALA A 146 8.54 33.64 16.37
N LEU A 147 7.62 33.08 17.16
CA LEU A 147 6.67 32.07 16.71
C LEU A 147 5.65 32.65 15.72
N LEU A 148 5.13 33.85 15.99
CA LEU A 148 4.22 34.53 15.07
C LEU A 148 4.89 34.84 13.73
N ARG A 149 6.15 35.31 13.77
CA ARG A 149 6.95 35.64 12.59
C ARG A 149 7.26 34.43 11.72
N GLU A 150 7.86 33.40 12.31
CA GLU A 150 8.33 32.23 11.55
C GLU A 150 7.21 31.22 11.34
N GLY A 151 6.41 30.90 12.35
CA GLY A 151 5.34 29.90 12.27
C GLY A 151 4.14 30.36 11.46
N VAL A 152 3.54 31.50 11.82
CA VAL A 152 2.31 31.99 11.16
C VAL A 152 2.62 32.79 9.91
N GLY A 153 3.49 33.81 10.02
CA GLY A 153 3.77 34.74 8.94
C GLY A 153 4.53 34.10 7.77
N LYS A 154 5.68 33.50 8.05
CA LYS A 154 6.60 33.01 7.02
C LYS A 154 6.19 31.67 6.42
N TRP A 155 5.66 30.74 7.22
CA TRP A 155 5.28 29.40 6.74
C TRP A 155 3.76 29.21 6.64
N GLY A 156 3.01 29.56 7.69
CA GLY A 156 1.57 29.31 7.77
C GLY A 156 0.74 29.96 6.67
N ILE A 157 0.90 31.27 6.46
CA ILE A 157 0.11 32.00 5.45
C ILE A 157 0.44 31.54 4.02
N PRO A 158 1.72 31.48 3.57
CA PRO A 158 2.03 31.03 2.21
C PRO A 158 1.57 29.59 1.92
N LEU A 159 1.76 28.66 2.88
CA LEU A 159 1.32 27.27 2.71
C LEU A 159 -0.20 27.14 2.74
N GLY A 160 -0.90 27.87 3.61
CA GLY A 160 -2.35 27.85 3.68
C GLY A 160 -3.02 28.42 2.42
N VAL A 161 -2.47 29.49 1.86
CA VAL A 161 -2.94 30.06 0.59
C VAL A 161 -2.63 29.11 -0.57
N ALA A 162 -1.42 28.55 -0.64
CA ALA A 162 -1.08 27.57 -1.68
C ALA A 162 -1.99 26.33 -1.62
N TYR A 163 -2.30 25.85 -0.41
CA TYR A 163 -3.20 24.71 -0.19
C TYR A 163 -4.65 25.02 -0.57
N THR A 164 -5.16 26.20 -0.25
CA THR A 164 -6.53 26.60 -0.63
C THR A 164 -6.68 26.77 -2.14
N ILE A 165 -5.70 27.38 -2.82
CA ILE A 165 -5.66 27.48 -4.29
C ILE A 165 -5.63 26.08 -4.91
N TRP A 166 -4.79 25.18 -4.40
CA TRP A 166 -4.72 23.80 -4.86
C TRP A 166 -6.05 23.05 -4.68
N ARG A 167 -6.72 23.22 -3.53
CA ARG A 167 -8.01 22.56 -3.27
C ARG A 167 -9.12 23.06 -4.19
N CYS A 168 -9.07 24.33 -4.60
CA CYS A 168 -10.07 24.94 -5.48
C CYS A 168 -9.82 24.67 -6.97
N SER A 169 -8.59 24.33 -7.38
CA SER A 169 -8.24 24.18 -8.80
C SER A 169 -8.66 22.84 -9.42
N GLY A 170 -9.00 21.83 -8.60
CA GLY A 170 -9.38 20.49 -9.07
C GLY A 170 -8.25 19.71 -9.75
N ALA A 171 -7.01 20.21 -9.69
CA ALA A 171 -5.84 19.53 -10.26
C ALA A 171 -5.45 18.31 -9.42
N VAL A 172 -5.02 17.23 -10.08
CA VAL A 172 -4.48 16.02 -9.44
C VAL A 172 -3.32 16.43 -8.52
N PRO A 173 -3.24 15.91 -7.29
CA PRO A 173 -2.35 16.47 -6.29
C PRO A 173 -0.90 16.07 -6.51
N ASP A 174 -0.16 17.00 -7.11
CA ASP A 174 1.29 16.89 -7.26
C ASP A 174 2.00 17.78 -6.22
N LEU A 175 2.96 17.18 -5.50
CA LEU A 175 3.85 17.87 -4.57
C LEU A 175 4.67 18.96 -5.27
N GLY A 176 4.99 18.78 -6.55
CA GLY A 176 5.67 19.79 -7.37
C GLY A 176 4.87 21.09 -7.51
N ILE A 177 3.56 20.99 -7.70
CA ILE A 177 2.69 22.17 -7.85
C ILE A 177 2.55 22.92 -6.52
N LEU A 178 2.35 22.20 -5.41
CA LEU A 178 2.20 22.80 -4.09
C LEU A 178 3.50 23.50 -3.65
N THR A 179 4.65 22.87 -3.88
CA THR A 179 5.96 23.48 -3.58
C THR A 179 6.27 24.66 -4.50
N GLY A 180 5.90 24.58 -5.79
CA GLY A 180 6.02 25.69 -6.73
C GLY A 180 5.18 26.91 -6.33
N LEU A 181 3.90 26.70 -5.97
CA LEU A 181 3.01 27.76 -5.48
C LEU A 181 3.50 28.38 -4.18
N ALA A 182 3.93 27.55 -3.21
CA ALA A 182 4.51 28.05 -1.96
C ALA A 182 5.80 28.87 -2.21
N GLY A 183 6.65 28.42 -3.14
CA GLY A 183 7.85 29.14 -3.56
C GLY A 183 7.54 30.49 -4.20
N LEU A 184 6.54 30.55 -5.09
CA LEU A 184 6.07 31.80 -5.69
C LEU A 184 5.54 32.79 -4.65
N MET A 185 4.77 32.30 -3.66
CA MET A 185 4.26 33.15 -2.57
C MET A 185 5.37 33.71 -1.68
N LEU A 186 6.41 32.91 -1.40
CA LEU A 186 7.58 33.38 -0.64
C LEU A 186 8.42 34.39 -1.43
N LEU A 187 8.56 34.20 -2.75
CA LEU A 187 9.21 35.19 -3.63
C LEU A 187 8.41 36.49 -3.70
N ALA A 188 7.08 36.42 -3.77
CA ALA A 188 6.21 37.59 -3.74
C ALA A 188 6.38 38.40 -2.44
N ASP A 189 6.49 37.73 -1.28
CA ASP A 189 6.77 38.39 -0.01
C ASP A 189 8.16 39.04 0.04
N ALA A 190 9.18 38.39 -0.53
CA ALA A 190 10.52 38.97 -0.65
C ALA A 190 10.55 40.21 -1.55
N VAL A 191 9.80 40.21 -2.66
CA VAL A 191 9.68 41.35 -3.58
C VAL A 191 8.86 42.49 -2.96
N SER A 192 7.83 42.19 -2.16
CA SER A 192 7.01 43.16 -1.42
C SER A 192 7.86 44.10 -0.54
N ALA A 193 8.96 43.59 0.03
CA ALA A 193 9.88 44.39 0.84
C ALA A 193 10.60 45.51 0.05
N LYS A 194 10.66 45.44 -1.30
CA LYS A 194 11.26 46.47 -2.16
C LYS A 194 10.37 47.71 -2.29
N PHE A 195 9.05 47.55 -2.15
CA PHE A 195 8.06 48.62 -2.26
C PHE A 195 7.77 49.33 -0.94
N ASN A 196 8.33 48.84 0.17
CA ASN A 196 8.12 49.40 1.50
C ASN A 196 9.31 50.31 1.91
N PRO A 197 9.09 51.59 2.29
CA PRO A 197 10.15 52.48 2.74
C PRO A 197 10.95 51.94 3.94
N GLN A 198 10.35 51.07 4.77
CA GLN A 198 11.00 50.44 5.92
C GLN A 198 11.68 49.09 5.61
N ARG A 199 11.70 48.62 4.35
CA ARG A 199 12.28 47.33 3.89
C ARG A 199 11.84 46.09 4.70
N GLN A 200 10.65 46.12 5.28
CA GLN A 200 10.02 44.99 5.99
C GLN A 200 9.24 44.10 5.02
N THR A 201 9.35 42.79 5.21
CA THR A 201 8.47 41.78 4.60
C THR A 201 7.09 41.72 5.30
N LEU A 202 6.12 41.01 4.73
CA LEU A 202 4.79 40.84 5.33
C LEU A 202 4.88 40.11 6.68
N HIS A 203 5.73 39.08 6.78
CA HIS A 203 5.93 38.36 8.04
C HIS A 203 6.66 39.22 9.10
N ASP A 204 7.51 40.16 8.70
CA ASP A 204 8.14 41.13 9.60
C ASP A 204 7.11 42.13 10.16
N ARG A 205 6.16 42.58 9.32
CA ARG A 205 5.04 43.46 9.73
C ARG A 205 4.10 42.77 10.71
N LEU A 206 3.71 41.53 10.41
CA LEU A 206 2.83 40.73 11.28
C LEU A 206 3.40 40.56 12.70
N ALA A 207 4.72 40.46 12.83
CA ALA A 207 5.38 40.28 14.11
C ALA A 207 5.92 41.58 14.76
N GLY A 208 5.85 42.72 14.06
CA GLY A 208 6.42 43.99 14.51
C GLY A 208 7.94 43.94 14.65
N THR A 209 8.64 43.27 13.73
CA THR A 209 10.10 43.05 13.77
C THR A 209 10.81 43.65 12.57
N PHE A 210 12.11 43.91 12.73
CA PHE A 210 13.00 44.48 11.71
C PHE A 210 14.26 43.65 11.59
N ILE A 211 14.86 43.62 10.39
CA ILE A 211 16.16 42.97 10.17
C ILE A 211 17.24 44.06 10.07
N LEU A 212 18.15 44.06 11.03
CA LEU A 212 19.37 44.88 11.02
C LEU A 212 20.53 44.11 10.38
N ASP A 213 21.38 44.86 9.70
CA ASP A 213 22.69 44.40 9.27
C ASP A 213 23.64 44.48 10.48
N ALA A 214 24.36 43.41 10.78
CA ALA A 214 25.26 43.38 11.94
C ALA A 214 26.41 44.41 11.86
N GLU A 215 26.60 45.07 10.70
CA GLU A 215 27.58 46.14 10.47
C GLU A 215 26.97 47.55 10.25
N GLY A 216 25.65 47.73 10.42
CA GLY A 216 24.98 49.01 10.14
C GLY A 216 24.22 49.57 11.34
N SER A 217 24.51 50.83 11.69
CA SER A 217 23.85 51.59 12.76
C SER A 217 22.35 51.82 12.54
N VAL A 218 21.63 51.96 13.65
CA VAL A 218 20.18 52.22 13.75
C VAL A 218 19.79 53.43 12.88
N PRO A 219 18.74 53.36 12.03
CA PRO A 219 18.18 54.58 11.45
C PRO A 219 17.62 55.45 12.57
N LYS A 220 18.20 56.64 12.77
CA LYS A 220 17.67 57.63 13.73
C LYS A 220 16.25 58.01 13.31
N PHE A 221 15.25 57.58 14.07
CA PHE A 221 13.89 58.08 13.92
C PHE A 221 13.82 59.53 14.39
N GLN A 222 13.49 60.43 13.48
CA GLN A 222 13.03 61.77 13.78
C GLN A 222 11.67 61.63 14.49
N ARG A 223 11.58 62.14 15.72
CA ARG A 223 10.31 62.23 16.47
C ARG A 223 9.32 63.03 15.62
N PHE A 224 8.23 62.39 15.22
CA PHE A 224 7.01 63.08 14.81
C PHE A 224 6.01 62.90 15.95
N ASP A 225 5.58 64.04 16.50
CA ASP A 225 4.61 64.13 17.58
C ASP A 225 3.26 63.55 17.14
N ALA A 226 2.73 62.64 17.95
CA ALA A 226 1.36 62.14 17.81
C ALA A 226 0.41 62.99 18.66
N PRO A 227 -0.80 63.31 18.15
CA PRO A 227 -1.74 64.21 18.81
C PRO A 227 -2.40 63.59 20.05
N ARG A 228 -2.63 64.45 21.06
CA ARG A 228 -3.36 64.17 22.30
C ARG A 228 -4.86 63.97 22.04
N PHE A 229 -5.40 62.85 22.50
CA PHE A 229 -6.78 62.63 22.99
C PHE A 229 -6.68 61.39 23.89
N GLY A 230 -7.17 61.26 25.11
CA GLY A 230 -7.96 62.05 26.03
C GLY A 230 -8.37 61.03 27.11
N GLN A 231 -7.89 61.18 28.35
CA GLN A 231 -8.29 60.31 29.46
C GLN A 231 -9.62 60.79 30.05
N SER A 232 -10.54 59.86 30.20
CA SER A 232 -11.60 59.85 31.21
C SER A 232 -11.60 58.44 31.78
N GLY A 233 -11.56 58.15 33.06
CA GLY A 233 -11.72 58.92 34.29
C GLY A 233 -12.04 57.89 35.40
N ALA A 234 -11.84 58.29 36.65
CA ALA A 234 -12.16 57.59 37.91
C ALA A 234 -11.17 56.47 38.34
N SER A 235 -10.19 56.73 39.21
CA SER A 235 -10.24 56.95 40.69
C SER A 235 -10.65 55.67 41.45
N SER A 236 -9.73 54.86 41.98
CA SER A 236 -8.87 55.03 43.17
C SER A 236 -9.60 54.83 44.51
N ALA A 237 -9.17 53.83 45.28
CA ALA A 237 -9.28 53.78 46.75
C ALA A 237 -8.47 52.60 47.36
N PHE A 238 -7.35 52.95 48.04
CA PHE A 238 -6.68 52.32 49.20
C PHE A 238 -6.17 50.86 49.08
N ASN A 239 -4.97 50.45 49.54
CA ASN A 239 -3.97 51.05 50.45
C ASN A 239 -2.62 50.27 50.38
N ASP A 240 -1.62 50.80 51.09
CA ASP A 240 -0.38 50.20 51.65
C ASP A 240 0.96 50.42 50.91
N GLU A 241 1.62 51.49 51.37
CA GLU A 241 2.95 51.57 52.02
C GLU A 241 4.23 51.12 51.27
N ASP A 242 5.00 52.16 50.93
CA ASP A 242 6.45 52.42 51.14
C ASP A 242 7.51 51.49 50.54
N GLU A 243 8.23 52.02 49.54
CA GLU A 243 9.70 52.24 49.59
C GLU A 243 10.18 53.05 48.35
N ASP A 244 10.42 54.36 48.53
CA ASP A 244 11.27 55.20 47.67
C ASP A 244 12.66 55.28 48.32
N ALA A 245 13.72 54.76 47.69
CA ALA A 245 14.58 55.48 46.75
C ALA A 245 15.21 56.77 47.32
N THR A 246 16.55 56.87 47.32
CA THR A 246 17.31 57.77 46.40
C THR A 246 18.80 58.00 46.79
N ILE A 247 19.69 57.85 45.78
CA ILE A 247 20.79 58.78 45.34
C ILE A 247 22.03 58.90 46.27
N ALA A 248 23.32 58.91 45.88
CA ALA A 248 24.09 58.98 44.62
C ALA A 248 25.50 58.36 44.78
N ALA A 249 26.04 57.86 43.66
CA ALA A 249 27.41 57.98 43.13
C ALA A 249 28.65 57.71 44.02
N LEU A 250 29.44 56.67 43.69
CA LEU A 250 30.67 56.75 42.87
C LEU A 250 31.36 55.36 42.75
N VAL A 251 31.59 54.91 41.50
CA VAL A 251 32.83 54.25 41.01
C VAL A 251 33.27 52.88 41.60
N LEU A 252 33.05 51.79 40.83
CA LEU A 252 33.97 50.69 40.40
C LEU A 252 33.39 49.24 40.41
N THR A 253 33.28 48.66 39.18
CA THR A 253 33.47 47.22 38.80
C THR A 253 32.40 46.17 39.21
N PRO A 254 32.42 44.91 38.68
CA PRO A 254 31.67 44.50 37.47
C PRO A 254 30.82 43.21 37.61
N GLU A 255 30.14 42.84 36.50
CA GLU A 255 29.54 41.53 36.16
C GLU A 255 28.43 40.90 37.03
N THR A 256 27.28 40.57 36.43
CA THR A 256 26.59 39.29 36.71
C THR A 256 25.81 38.73 35.51
N ARG A 257 26.32 37.63 34.95
CA ARG A 257 25.62 36.66 34.09
C ARG A 257 24.67 35.80 34.93
N TRP A 258 23.38 35.80 34.60
CA TRP A 258 22.43 34.84 35.20
C TRP A 258 22.30 33.52 34.41
N ARG A 259 22.79 32.46 35.05
CA ARG A 259 22.27 31.07 35.17
C ARG A 259 21.83 30.29 33.93
N ARG A 260 22.77 29.89 33.05
CA ARG A 260 22.69 28.61 32.30
C ARG A 260 24.01 27.84 32.19
N ALA A 261 25.07 28.27 32.88
CA ALA A 261 26.38 27.59 32.87
C ALA A 261 26.53 26.50 33.95
N GLY A 262 25.57 26.35 34.87
CA GLY A 262 25.71 25.41 35.99
C GLY A 262 25.66 23.95 35.58
N ILE A 263 24.66 23.54 34.78
CA ILE A 263 24.40 22.13 34.50
C ILE A 263 25.50 21.53 33.60
N LEU A 264 25.93 22.23 32.54
CA LEU A 264 26.98 21.71 31.65
C LEU A 264 28.38 21.68 32.31
N ASN A 265 28.70 22.65 33.17
CA ASN A 265 29.95 22.62 33.93
C ASN A 265 29.92 21.59 35.06
N TRP A 266 28.77 21.41 35.71
CA TRP A 266 28.57 20.37 36.71
C TRP A 266 28.66 18.95 36.10
N ILE A 267 28.13 18.75 34.89
CA ILE A 267 28.27 17.51 34.12
C ILE A 267 29.75 17.22 33.79
N ARG A 268 30.54 18.24 33.45
CA ARG A 268 31.99 18.07 33.20
C ARG A 268 32.80 17.82 34.48
N GLN A 269 32.35 18.33 35.63
CA GLN A 269 33.07 18.19 36.89
C GLN A 269 32.76 16.90 37.64
N ASN A 270 31.58 16.29 37.44
CA ASN A 270 31.15 15.07 38.14
C ASN A 270 30.64 13.97 37.17
N PRO A 271 31.52 13.35 36.37
CA PRO A 271 31.13 12.32 35.40
C PRO A 271 30.55 11.06 36.06
N GLY A 272 30.98 10.70 37.28
CA GLY A 272 30.46 9.53 38.00
C GLY A 272 29.02 9.68 38.50
N VAL A 273 28.65 10.87 39.00
CA VAL A 273 27.30 11.15 39.53
C VAL A 273 26.29 11.30 38.39
N THR A 274 26.70 11.90 37.27
CA THR A 274 25.86 12.00 36.07
C THR A 274 25.59 10.64 35.44
N LEU A 275 26.59 9.75 35.40
CA LEU A 275 26.39 8.37 34.97
C LEU A 275 25.40 7.64 35.89
N LEU A 276 25.49 7.83 37.21
CA LEU A 276 24.56 7.26 38.20
C LEU A 276 23.12 7.76 38.06
N ILE A 277 22.92 9.04 37.78
CA ILE A 277 21.57 9.60 37.59
C ILE A 277 20.97 9.11 36.27
N VAL A 278 21.78 9.02 35.21
CA VAL A 278 21.33 8.51 33.91
C VAL A 278 21.05 7.00 34.00
N THR A 279 21.87 6.21 34.70
CA THR A 279 21.61 4.79 34.91
C THR A 279 20.43 4.56 35.85
N ALA A 280 20.22 5.37 36.88
CA ALA A 280 19.05 5.27 37.75
C ALA A 280 17.75 5.63 37.04
N THR A 281 17.76 6.65 36.17
CA THR A 281 16.58 7.04 35.38
C THR A 281 16.26 6.02 34.29
N THR A 282 17.28 5.45 33.62
CA THR A 282 17.04 4.35 32.67
C THR A 282 16.58 3.08 33.38
N LEU A 283 17.20 2.69 34.49
CA LEU A 283 16.78 1.52 35.28
C LEU A 283 15.37 1.69 35.85
N GLY A 284 15.02 2.88 36.33
CA GLY A 284 13.67 3.21 36.79
C GLY A 284 12.63 3.12 35.67
N SER A 285 12.95 3.59 34.47
CA SER A 285 12.06 3.45 33.31
C SER A 285 11.86 1.98 32.90
N VAL A 286 12.92 1.16 32.96
CA VAL A 286 12.86 -0.28 32.67
C VAL A 286 12.02 -1.01 33.73
N LEU A 287 12.21 -0.70 35.01
CA LEU A 287 11.42 -1.26 36.11
C LEU A 287 9.93 -0.90 36.00
N ILE A 288 9.59 0.34 35.64
CA ILE A 288 8.19 0.75 35.43
C ILE A 288 7.58 -0.02 34.25
N THR A 289 8.32 -0.19 33.15
CA THR A 289 7.81 -0.99 32.01
C THR A 289 7.68 -2.47 32.35
N PHE A 290 8.58 -3.02 33.17
CA PHE A 290 8.55 -4.42 33.61
C PHE A 290 7.41 -4.68 34.59
N VAL A 291 7.23 -3.82 35.60
CA VAL A 291 6.10 -3.89 36.54
C VAL A 291 4.78 -3.65 35.80
N GLY A 292 4.73 -2.71 34.87
CA GLY A 292 3.56 -2.46 34.03
C GLY A 292 3.18 -3.67 33.17
N THR A 293 4.17 -4.37 32.60
CA THR A 293 3.91 -5.62 31.86
C THR A 293 3.48 -6.76 32.77
N GLN A 294 4.06 -6.90 33.97
CA GLN A 294 3.63 -7.91 34.93
C GLN A 294 2.21 -7.66 35.45
N VAL A 295 1.85 -6.42 35.78
CA VAL A 295 0.49 -6.05 36.18
C VAL A 295 -0.50 -6.24 35.02
N TYR A 296 -0.11 -5.93 33.79
CA TYR A 296 -0.92 -6.21 32.62
C TYR A 296 -1.13 -7.72 32.41
N ILE A 297 -0.08 -8.54 32.54
CA ILE A 297 -0.17 -10.00 32.43
C ILE A 297 -1.04 -10.57 33.56
N GLN A 298 -0.83 -10.16 34.81
CA GLN A 298 -1.61 -10.62 35.97
C GLN A 298 -3.08 -10.21 35.86
N SER A 299 -3.35 -8.97 35.43
CA SER A 299 -4.69 -8.49 35.10
C SER A 299 -5.34 -9.38 34.04
N GLN A 300 -4.64 -9.66 32.94
CA GLN A 300 -5.13 -10.54 31.88
C GLN A 300 -5.38 -11.99 32.36
N VAL A 301 -4.65 -12.50 33.34
CA VAL A 301 -4.89 -13.81 33.96
C VAL A 301 -6.12 -13.77 34.87
N ASN A 302 -6.26 -12.75 35.71
CA ASN A 302 -7.43 -12.57 36.58
C ASN A 302 -8.72 -12.40 35.77
N TRP A 303 -8.69 -11.65 34.67
CA TRP A 303 -9.83 -11.52 33.75
C TRP A 303 -10.22 -12.85 33.09
N ARG A 304 -9.25 -13.75 32.83
CA ARG A 304 -9.52 -15.09 32.31
C ARG A 304 -10.17 -15.99 33.37
N GLN A 305 -9.68 -15.96 34.61
CA GLN A 305 -10.27 -16.72 35.73
C GLN A 305 -11.68 -16.25 36.06
N GLY A 306 -11.93 -14.93 36.11
CA GLY A 306 -13.26 -14.37 36.36
C GLY A 306 -14.29 -14.81 35.31
N ARG A 307 -13.96 -14.72 34.01
CA ARG A 307 -14.87 -15.19 32.94
C ARG A 307 -15.19 -16.69 33.02
N GLN A 308 -14.24 -17.50 33.48
CA GLN A 308 -14.43 -18.94 33.59
C GLN A 308 -15.37 -19.29 34.74
N GLN A 309 -15.27 -18.55 35.84
CA GLN A 309 -16.19 -18.64 36.97
C GLN A 309 -17.59 -18.11 36.61
N ASP A 310 -17.69 -16.99 35.88
CA ASP A 310 -18.96 -16.47 35.36
C ASP A 310 -19.62 -17.47 34.38
N LYS A 311 -18.82 -18.16 33.56
CA LYS A 311 -19.28 -19.22 32.65
C LYS A 311 -19.87 -20.40 33.40
N GLU A 312 -19.21 -20.89 34.45
CA GLU A 312 -19.73 -21.98 35.27
C GLU A 312 -21.02 -21.59 35.99
N THR A 313 -21.06 -20.36 36.53
CA THR A 313 -22.24 -19.83 37.22
C THR A 313 -23.42 -19.67 36.25
N PHE A 314 -23.15 -19.20 35.02
CA PHE A 314 -24.14 -19.07 33.96
C PHE A 314 -24.66 -20.43 33.49
N LEU A 315 -23.78 -21.41 33.25
CA LEU A 315 -24.18 -22.77 32.87
C LEU A 315 -25.04 -23.44 33.96
N GLN A 316 -24.72 -23.20 35.23
CA GLN A 316 -25.54 -23.66 36.36
C GLN A 316 -26.91 -22.98 36.41
N LEU A 317 -27.01 -21.71 36.01
CA LEU A 317 -28.27 -20.97 35.90
C LEU A 317 -29.11 -21.42 34.71
N VAL A 318 -28.51 -21.58 33.52
CA VAL A 318 -29.20 -22.05 32.31
C VAL A 318 -29.71 -23.48 32.49
N ASN A 319 -28.94 -24.34 33.16
CA ASN A 319 -29.36 -25.71 33.45
C ASN A 319 -30.53 -25.84 34.43
N LYS A 320 -30.95 -24.75 35.10
CA LYS A 320 -32.14 -24.73 35.96
C LYS A 320 -33.44 -24.43 35.21
N PHE A 321 -33.38 -23.89 33.99
CA PHE A 321 -34.57 -23.58 33.19
C PHE A 321 -35.08 -24.80 32.41
N ALA A 322 -36.38 -24.84 32.10
CA ALA A 322 -36.97 -25.85 31.21
C ALA A 322 -36.45 -25.70 29.76
N PRO A 323 -36.44 -26.76 28.93
CA PRO A 323 -35.86 -26.72 27.57
C PRO A 323 -36.39 -25.55 26.69
N ASP A 324 -37.69 -25.27 26.77
CA ASP A 324 -38.34 -24.19 26.00
C ASP A 324 -37.92 -22.78 26.51
N GLU A 325 -37.73 -22.64 27.82
CA GLU A 325 -37.28 -21.39 28.45
C GLU A 325 -35.80 -21.08 28.14
N ARG A 326 -34.96 -22.12 28.01
CA ARG A 326 -33.55 -21.97 27.61
C ARG A 326 -33.41 -21.37 26.22
N ARG A 327 -34.26 -21.78 25.28
CA ARG A 327 -34.26 -21.24 23.91
C ARG A 327 -34.58 -19.75 23.91
N GLY A 328 -35.59 -19.33 24.67
CA GLY A 328 -35.96 -17.92 24.83
C GLY A 328 -34.84 -17.08 25.45
N ALA A 329 -34.18 -17.60 26.51
CA ALA A 329 -33.07 -16.93 27.16
C ALA A 329 -31.84 -16.76 26.22
N ILE A 330 -31.51 -17.77 25.41
CA ILE A 330 -30.41 -17.71 24.44
C ILE A 330 -30.68 -16.66 23.35
N LEU A 331 -31.91 -16.61 22.84
CA LEU A 331 -32.30 -15.60 21.84
C LEU A 331 -32.32 -14.19 22.42
N ALA A 332 -32.84 -14.02 23.63
CA ALA A 332 -32.84 -12.74 24.34
C ALA A 332 -31.41 -12.25 24.61
N MET A 333 -30.47 -13.16 24.93
CA MET A 333 -29.07 -12.80 25.06
C MET A 333 -28.53 -12.17 23.79
N GLY A 334 -28.88 -12.68 22.61
CA GLY A 334 -28.54 -12.13 21.29
C GLY A 334 -28.81 -10.63 21.11
N THR A 335 -29.66 -10.03 21.94
CA THR A 335 -30.09 -8.63 21.89
C THR A 335 -29.44 -7.70 22.93
N LEU A 336 -28.57 -8.22 23.81
CA LEU A 336 -27.98 -7.47 24.92
C LEU A 336 -26.87 -6.49 24.47
N ASN A 337 -26.68 -5.41 25.24
CA ASN A 337 -25.79 -4.28 24.91
C ASN A 337 -24.28 -4.50 25.19
N GLN A 338 -23.84 -5.70 25.57
CA GLN A 338 -22.41 -6.02 25.80
C GLN A 338 -21.88 -7.03 24.77
N PRO A 339 -21.50 -6.58 23.56
CA PRO A 339 -21.35 -7.46 22.40
C PRO A 339 -20.22 -8.49 22.53
N ASP A 340 -19.03 -8.12 23.01
CA ASP A 340 -17.86 -9.00 22.87
C ASP A 340 -17.89 -10.19 23.84
N ALA A 341 -18.23 -9.96 25.11
CA ALA A 341 -18.33 -11.02 26.12
C ALA A 341 -19.48 -11.97 25.81
N GLN A 342 -20.59 -11.44 25.31
CA GLN A 342 -21.77 -12.21 24.92
C GLN A 342 -21.52 -13.07 23.68
N ILE A 343 -20.93 -12.51 22.61
CA ILE A 343 -20.57 -13.27 21.41
C ILE A 343 -19.61 -14.41 21.78
N GLN A 344 -18.63 -14.14 22.65
CA GLN A 344 -17.73 -15.17 23.13
C GLN A 344 -18.49 -16.27 23.89
N LEU A 345 -19.39 -15.91 24.80
CA LEU A 345 -20.21 -16.89 25.54
C LEU A 345 -21.08 -17.74 24.60
N LEU A 346 -21.79 -17.12 23.66
CA LEU A 346 -22.61 -17.83 22.68
C LEU A 346 -21.76 -18.76 21.79
N THR A 347 -20.56 -18.32 21.39
CA THR A 347 -19.64 -19.15 20.60
C THR A 347 -19.12 -20.33 21.41
N ASP A 348 -18.78 -20.11 22.69
CA ASP A 348 -18.37 -21.17 23.62
C ASP A 348 -19.49 -22.19 23.87
N LEU A 349 -20.73 -21.72 24.03
CA LEU A 349 -21.90 -22.60 24.15
C LEU A 349 -22.06 -23.45 22.89
N LEU A 350 -22.02 -22.84 21.71
CA LEU A 350 -22.09 -23.57 20.44
C LEU A 350 -20.99 -24.63 20.31
N SER A 351 -19.80 -24.37 20.86
CA SER A 351 -18.68 -25.31 20.82
C SER A 351 -18.92 -26.58 21.64
N LEU A 352 -19.71 -26.50 22.71
CA LEU A 352 -19.96 -27.60 23.65
C LEU A 352 -21.35 -28.24 23.46
N GLU A 353 -22.25 -27.58 22.72
CA GLU A 353 -23.64 -28.00 22.60
C GLU A 353 -23.81 -29.31 21.82
N THR A 354 -24.69 -30.17 22.33
CA THR A 354 -24.99 -31.48 21.73
C THR A 354 -26.41 -31.57 21.21
N GLU A 355 -27.31 -30.68 21.67
CA GLU A 355 -28.71 -30.67 21.27
C GLU A 355 -28.94 -29.84 19.99
N PRO A 356 -29.54 -30.41 18.91
CA PRO A 356 -29.73 -29.71 17.63
C PRO A 356 -30.56 -28.42 17.73
N GLN A 357 -31.61 -28.43 18.55
CA GLN A 357 -32.52 -27.28 18.68
C GLN A 357 -31.83 -26.08 19.35
N LEU A 358 -30.99 -26.35 20.36
CA LEU A 358 -30.21 -25.32 21.05
C LEU A 358 -29.08 -24.79 20.16
N MET A 359 -28.39 -25.65 19.41
CA MET A 359 -27.39 -25.21 18.43
C MET A 359 -27.99 -24.20 17.43
N ASP A 360 -29.16 -24.51 16.86
CA ASP A 360 -29.82 -23.61 15.91
C ASP A 360 -30.23 -22.28 16.57
N ALA A 361 -30.70 -22.30 17.82
CA ALA A 361 -31.02 -21.09 18.58
C ALA A 361 -29.79 -20.23 18.86
N ILE A 362 -28.67 -20.84 19.27
CA ILE A 362 -27.39 -20.16 19.49
C ILE A 362 -26.88 -19.58 18.16
N GLY A 363 -26.95 -20.34 17.07
CA GLY A 363 -26.59 -19.87 15.74
C GLY A 363 -27.41 -18.65 15.30
N GLN A 364 -28.71 -18.64 15.57
CA GLN A 364 -29.58 -17.48 15.31
C GLN A 364 -29.20 -16.28 16.16
N ALA A 365 -28.95 -16.48 17.46
CA ALA A 365 -28.51 -15.41 18.36
C ALA A 365 -27.16 -14.82 17.92
N LEU A 366 -26.23 -15.64 17.41
CA LEU A 366 -24.97 -15.17 16.84
C LEU A 366 -25.20 -14.36 15.54
N VAL A 367 -26.13 -14.78 14.68
CA VAL A 367 -26.50 -14.03 13.47
C VAL A 367 -27.08 -12.65 13.82
N THR A 368 -27.91 -12.54 14.85
CA THR A 368 -28.50 -11.24 15.27
C THR A 368 -27.46 -10.26 15.79
N THR A 369 -26.33 -10.74 16.32
CA THR A 369 -25.21 -9.86 16.71
C THR A 369 -24.47 -9.24 15.51
N GLY A 370 -24.68 -9.78 14.30
CA GLY A 370 -24.16 -9.24 13.05
C GLY A 370 -22.67 -9.53 12.79
N PRO A 371 -21.98 -8.69 11.99
CA PRO A 371 -20.63 -8.98 11.48
C PRO A 371 -19.55 -9.06 12.57
N LYS A 372 -19.80 -8.52 13.77
CA LYS A 372 -18.88 -8.63 14.92
C LYS A 372 -18.67 -10.08 15.39
N ALA A 373 -19.58 -11.00 15.09
CA ALA A 373 -19.43 -12.41 15.42
C ALA A 373 -18.48 -13.17 14.47
N LEU A 374 -18.19 -12.65 13.28
CA LEU A 374 -17.39 -13.36 12.27
C LEU A 374 -16.01 -13.83 12.78
N PRO A 375 -15.21 -13.04 13.51
CA PRO A 375 -13.90 -13.49 14.01
C PRO A 375 -14.00 -14.62 15.06
N PHE A 376 -15.11 -14.68 15.81
CA PHE A 376 -15.36 -15.75 16.79
C PHE A 376 -15.83 -17.02 16.08
N LEU A 377 -16.77 -16.88 15.14
CA LEU A 377 -17.26 -17.97 14.30
C LEU A 377 -16.15 -18.56 13.41
N GLN A 378 -15.25 -17.74 12.88
CA GLN A 378 -14.07 -18.19 12.12
C GLN A 378 -13.18 -19.11 12.96
N ARG A 379 -12.84 -18.69 14.18
CA ARG A 379 -12.02 -19.49 15.09
C ARG A 379 -12.72 -20.79 15.49
N LEU A 380 -14.03 -20.72 15.77
CA LEU A 380 -14.83 -21.91 16.06
C LEU A 380 -14.84 -22.87 14.88
N ASN A 381 -15.08 -22.37 13.66
CA ASN A 381 -15.08 -23.18 12.43
C ASN A 381 -13.76 -23.92 12.22
N GLN A 382 -12.63 -23.23 12.44
CA GLN A 382 -11.29 -23.84 12.37
C GLN A 382 -11.09 -24.91 13.45
N SER A 383 -11.49 -24.63 14.69
CA SER A 383 -11.37 -25.58 15.80
C SER A 383 -12.20 -26.84 15.56
N VAL A 384 -13.50 -26.68 15.26
CA VAL A 384 -14.42 -27.80 15.06
C VAL A 384 -14.01 -28.63 13.84
N ARG A 385 -13.43 -28.02 12.80
CA ARG A 385 -12.85 -28.76 11.68
C ARG A 385 -11.69 -29.64 12.12
N ASN A 386 -10.76 -29.11 12.92
CA ASN A 386 -9.63 -29.89 13.43
C ASN A 386 -10.11 -31.05 14.31
N ASP A 387 -11.14 -30.81 15.14
CA ASP A 387 -11.77 -31.87 15.95
C ASP A 387 -12.37 -32.96 15.05
N LEU A 388 -13.10 -32.57 13.99
CA LEU A 388 -13.67 -33.51 13.02
C LEU A 388 -12.61 -34.32 12.28
N GLU A 389 -11.49 -33.71 11.92
CA GLU A 389 -10.34 -34.36 11.28
C GLU A 389 -9.67 -35.37 12.23
N SER A 390 -9.53 -35.04 13.51
CA SER A 390 -8.94 -35.96 14.50
C SER A 390 -9.80 -37.22 14.71
N LEU A 391 -11.13 -37.07 14.69
CA LEU A 391 -12.07 -38.19 14.80
C LEU A 391 -12.08 -39.10 13.56
N ARG A 392 -11.46 -38.71 12.45
CA ARG A 392 -11.39 -39.53 11.23
C ARG A 392 -10.66 -40.86 11.45
N TYR A 393 -9.67 -40.90 12.33
CA TYR A 393 -8.78 -42.05 12.52
C TYR A 393 -9.06 -42.87 13.80
N GLY A 394 -10.15 -42.58 14.52
CA GLY A 394 -10.48 -43.33 15.75
C GLY A 394 -11.77 -42.95 16.48
N GLY A 395 -12.60 -42.05 15.94
CA GLY A 395 -13.81 -41.55 16.62
C GLY A 395 -15.07 -42.40 16.38
N ASN A 396 -15.98 -42.40 17.36
CA ASN A 396 -17.29 -43.02 17.24
C ASN A 396 -18.15 -42.32 16.16
N ARG A 397 -19.00 -43.08 15.43
CA ARG A 397 -19.86 -42.50 14.37
C ARG A 397 -20.78 -41.40 14.87
N GLN A 398 -21.32 -41.55 16.08
CA GLN A 398 -22.23 -40.57 16.70
C GLN A 398 -21.52 -39.26 17.06
N GLU A 399 -20.34 -39.34 17.70
CA GLU A 399 -19.51 -38.17 18.02
C GLU A 399 -19.14 -37.39 16.75
N ARG A 400 -18.75 -38.10 15.69
CA ARG A 400 -18.43 -37.50 14.40
C ARG A 400 -19.63 -36.77 13.78
N GLN A 401 -20.84 -37.32 13.92
CA GLN A 401 -22.07 -36.67 13.47
C GLN A 401 -22.38 -35.40 14.27
N GLN A 402 -22.18 -35.41 15.59
CA GLN A 402 -22.41 -34.25 16.45
C GLN A 402 -21.42 -33.10 16.15
N VAL A 403 -20.13 -33.41 15.96
CA VAL A 403 -19.11 -32.42 15.55
C VAL A 403 -19.45 -31.86 14.17
N ALA A 404 -19.86 -32.70 13.23
CA ALA A 404 -20.28 -32.26 11.89
C ALA A 404 -21.50 -31.33 11.94
N LEU A 405 -22.46 -31.59 12.83
CA LEU A 405 -23.62 -30.72 13.03
C LEU A 405 -23.21 -29.35 13.59
N ARG A 406 -22.31 -29.30 14.58
CA ARG A 406 -21.74 -28.04 15.10
C ARG A 406 -21.03 -27.24 14.02
N LEU A 407 -20.23 -27.91 13.19
CA LEU A 407 -19.55 -27.27 12.05
C LEU A 407 -20.58 -26.64 11.10
N ARG A 408 -21.61 -27.41 10.73
CA ARG A 408 -22.69 -26.95 9.85
C ARG A 408 -23.43 -25.73 10.41
N THR A 409 -23.76 -25.74 11.70
CA THR A 409 -24.42 -24.60 12.35
C THR A 409 -23.53 -23.36 12.32
N THR A 410 -22.23 -23.54 12.58
CA THR A 410 -21.23 -22.47 12.48
C THR A 410 -21.13 -21.91 11.05
N GLN A 411 -21.08 -22.79 10.04
CA GLN A 411 -21.05 -22.42 8.61
C GLN A 411 -22.32 -21.66 8.20
N ARG A 412 -23.49 -22.13 8.63
CA ARG A 412 -24.78 -21.46 8.38
C ARG A 412 -24.85 -20.09 9.03
N ALA A 413 -24.34 -19.93 10.25
CA ALA A 413 -24.28 -18.64 10.92
C ALA A 413 -23.39 -17.66 10.15
N ILE A 414 -22.19 -18.08 9.71
CA ILE A 414 -21.31 -17.27 8.87
C ILE A 414 -22.01 -16.88 7.56
N ALA A 415 -22.58 -17.85 6.83
CA ALA A 415 -23.27 -17.59 5.56
C ALA A 415 -24.46 -16.64 5.71
N ARG A 416 -25.25 -16.79 6.78
CA ARG A 416 -26.37 -15.88 7.08
C ARG A 416 -25.91 -14.46 7.40
N ILE A 417 -24.84 -14.32 8.19
CA ILE A 417 -24.26 -13.00 8.45
C ILE A 417 -23.79 -12.37 7.14
N LEU A 418 -23.11 -13.14 6.29
CA LEU A 418 -22.60 -12.65 5.00
C LEU A 418 -23.71 -12.18 4.05
N THR A 419 -24.86 -12.85 4.06
CA THR A 419 -26.01 -12.51 3.20
C THR A 419 -26.85 -11.35 3.75
N LEU A 420 -27.12 -11.33 5.06
CA LEU A 420 -27.98 -10.32 5.70
C LEU A 420 -27.29 -8.95 5.85
N TYR A 421 -25.98 -8.94 6.13
CA TYR A 421 -25.23 -7.72 6.44
C TYR A 421 -24.31 -7.27 5.30
N ASN A 422 -24.68 -7.57 4.05
CA ASN A 422 -23.87 -7.36 2.83
C ASN A 422 -23.15 -5.99 2.78
N GLU A 423 -23.83 -4.90 3.14
CA GLU A 423 -23.26 -3.54 3.10
C GLU A 423 -22.30 -3.21 4.26
N GLN A 424 -22.27 -4.03 5.31
CA GLN A 424 -21.48 -3.78 6.53
C GLN A 424 -20.27 -4.70 6.66
N ILE A 425 -20.09 -5.67 5.77
CA ILE A 425 -18.98 -6.66 5.79
C ILE A 425 -17.76 -6.06 5.07
N HIS A 426 -17.43 -4.82 5.38
CA HIS A 426 -16.23 -4.20 4.84
C HIS A 426 -15.02 -4.69 5.66
N ALA A 427 -14.19 -5.53 5.04
CA ALA A 427 -12.96 -6.10 5.62
C ALA A 427 -13.12 -7.27 6.62
N ALA A 428 -14.15 -8.11 6.48
CA ALA A 428 -14.18 -9.35 7.26
C ALA A 428 -13.05 -10.30 6.86
N ASP A 429 -12.32 -10.78 7.88
CA ASP A 429 -11.33 -11.84 7.71
C ASP A 429 -11.97 -13.22 7.94
N LEU A 430 -12.06 -13.99 6.87
CA LEU A 430 -12.50 -15.38 6.84
C LEU A 430 -11.41 -16.30 6.27
N SER A 431 -10.15 -15.89 6.43
CA SER A 431 -9.00 -16.70 6.04
C SER A 431 -9.02 -18.06 6.73
N ARG A 432 -8.66 -19.11 5.98
CA ARG A 432 -8.61 -20.51 6.44
C ARG A 432 -9.93 -21.03 7.05
N THR A 433 -11.06 -20.40 6.75
CA THR A 433 -12.38 -20.93 7.12
C THR A 433 -12.77 -22.07 6.18
N ASN A 434 -13.47 -23.06 6.70
CA ASN A 434 -14.08 -24.11 5.90
C ASN A 434 -15.57 -23.83 5.72
N LEU A 435 -15.91 -23.42 4.51
CA LEU A 435 -17.26 -23.19 4.01
C LEU A 435 -17.53 -24.04 2.76
N ALA A 436 -16.86 -25.20 2.65
CA ALA A 436 -17.05 -26.15 1.56
C ALA A 436 -18.43 -26.80 1.63
N GLU A 437 -18.96 -27.17 0.47
CA GLU A 437 -20.17 -27.97 0.40
C GLU A 437 -20.03 -29.29 1.16
N THR A 438 -21.08 -29.64 1.90
CA THR A 438 -21.23 -30.94 2.55
C THR A 438 -22.51 -31.57 2.03
N THR A 439 -22.43 -32.74 1.38
CA THR A 439 -23.59 -33.41 0.76
C THR A 439 -24.16 -34.56 1.59
N SER A 440 -23.47 -34.97 2.66
CA SER A 440 -23.82 -36.15 3.46
C SER A 440 -25.01 -35.90 4.41
N GLY A 441 -26.13 -36.61 4.17
CA GLY A 441 -27.20 -36.83 5.15
C GLY A 441 -27.80 -35.56 5.77
N SER A 442 -28.02 -35.57 7.08
CA SER A 442 -28.66 -34.46 7.81
C SER A 442 -27.80 -33.20 7.94
N THR A 443 -26.53 -33.20 7.47
CA THR A 443 -25.58 -32.08 7.61
C THR A 443 -25.34 -31.29 6.32
N GLN A 444 -26.29 -31.33 5.37
CA GLN A 444 -26.16 -30.62 4.10
C GLN A 444 -25.91 -29.11 4.27
N PHE A 445 -24.91 -28.59 3.57
CA PHE A 445 -24.55 -27.18 3.56
C PHE A 445 -23.92 -26.82 2.21
N THR A 446 -24.35 -25.71 1.62
CA THR A 446 -23.75 -25.11 0.42
C THR A 446 -23.70 -23.60 0.66
N LEU A 447 -22.56 -22.97 0.39
CA LEU A 447 -22.42 -21.53 0.51
C LEU A 447 -22.98 -20.87 -0.75
N VAL A 448 -24.00 -20.03 -0.58
CA VAL A 448 -24.59 -19.24 -1.67
C VAL A 448 -24.50 -17.77 -1.30
N LEU A 449 -23.72 -17.02 -2.06
CA LEU A 449 -23.45 -15.60 -1.90
C LEU A 449 -23.63 -14.90 -3.25
N ASP A 450 -24.73 -15.17 -3.95
CA ASP A 450 -25.04 -14.59 -5.24
C ASP A 450 -25.46 -13.11 -5.11
N LYS A 451 -25.03 -12.25 -6.04
CA LYS A 451 -25.32 -10.82 -6.07
C LYS A 451 -24.91 -10.07 -4.79
N THR A 452 -23.89 -10.57 -4.11
CA THR A 452 -23.36 -9.97 -2.88
C THR A 452 -22.16 -9.06 -3.17
N ASP A 453 -21.96 -8.04 -2.34
CA ASP A 453 -20.78 -7.18 -2.36
C ASP A 453 -19.77 -7.70 -1.34
N LEU A 454 -18.82 -8.47 -1.85
CA LEU A 454 -17.71 -9.06 -1.14
C LEU A 454 -16.42 -8.24 -1.36
N SER A 455 -16.54 -6.96 -1.72
CA SER A 455 -15.39 -6.08 -1.85
C SER A 455 -14.63 -5.97 -0.53
N ARG A 456 -13.30 -6.10 -0.58
CA ARG A 456 -12.38 -6.12 0.59
C ARG A 456 -12.50 -7.37 1.50
N ILE A 457 -13.26 -8.41 1.16
CA ILE A 457 -13.28 -9.65 1.97
C ILE A 457 -11.94 -10.38 1.92
N GLN A 458 -11.54 -11.02 3.01
CA GLN A 458 -10.34 -11.87 3.04
C GLN A 458 -10.73 -13.34 3.19
N PHE A 459 -10.52 -14.10 2.12
CA PHE A 459 -10.73 -15.54 2.03
C PHE A 459 -9.42 -16.31 1.84
N LYS A 460 -8.31 -15.76 2.33
CA LYS A 460 -6.98 -16.34 2.11
C LYS A 460 -6.90 -17.76 2.66
N GLY A 461 -6.63 -18.73 1.79
CA GLY A 461 -6.59 -20.15 2.16
C GLY A 461 -7.91 -20.73 2.67
N ALA A 462 -9.04 -20.05 2.45
CA ALA A 462 -10.36 -20.58 2.79
C ALA A 462 -10.75 -21.74 1.87
N ILE A 463 -11.58 -22.66 2.38
CA ILE A 463 -12.12 -23.77 1.61
C ILE A 463 -13.56 -23.41 1.25
N LEU A 464 -13.80 -23.22 -0.04
CA LEU A 464 -15.02 -22.67 -0.65
C LEU A 464 -15.46 -23.55 -1.83
N THR A 465 -15.15 -24.85 -1.76
CA THR A 465 -15.50 -25.84 -2.78
C THR A 465 -17.02 -25.88 -2.99
N ASN A 466 -17.45 -25.84 -4.26
CA ASN A 466 -18.85 -25.80 -4.69
C ASN A 466 -19.67 -24.58 -4.20
N ALA A 467 -19.02 -23.51 -3.74
CA ALA A 467 -19.72 -22.29 -3.37
C ALA A 467 -20.25 -21.52 -4.61
N SER A 468 -21.36 -20.80 -4.46
CA SER A 468 -21.94 -19.94 -5.50
C SER A 468 -21.74 -18.46 -5.17
N PHE A 469 -21.26 -17.71 -6.17
CA PHE A 469 -20.94 -16.29 -6.16
C PHE A 469 -21.40 -15.60 -7.45
N GLN A 470 -22.54 -16.03 -8.00
CA GLN A 470 -23.04 -15.55 -9.28
C GLN A 470 -23.32 -14.06 -9.22
N GLU A 471 -22.85 -13.31 -10.21
CA GLU A 471 -23.03 -11.85 -10.30
C GLU A 471 -22.52 -11.07 -9.06
N SER A 472 -21.69 -11.69 -8.22
CA SER A 472 -21.17 -11.07 -7.00
C SER A 472 -19.97 -10.17 -7.28
N ARG A 473 -19.79 -9.17 -6.44
CA ARG A 473 -18.74 -8.16 -6.57
C ARG A 473 -17.61 -8.43 -5.58
N PHE A 474 -16.37 -8.44 -6.06
CA PHE A 474 -15.16 -8.58 -5.23
C PHE A 474 -14.22 -7.38 -5.35
N TYR A 475 -14.61 -6.40 -6.18
CA TYR A 475 -13.90 -5.16 -6.42
C TYR A 475 -14.89 -3.99 -6.39
N GLY A 476 -14.61 -2.99 -5.56
CA GLY A 476 -15.46 -1.81 -5.42
C GLY A 476 -14.62 -0.54 -5.24
N ALA A 477 -15.21 0.61 -5.54
CA ALA A 477 -14.60 1.90 -5.26
C ALA A 477 -14.35 2.09 -3.76
N GLY A 478 -13.33 2.88 -3.43
CA GLY A 478 -12.97 3.21 -2.07
C GLY A 478 -13.93 4.19 -1.38
N GLU A 479 -13.42 4.90 -0.37
CA GLU A 479 -14.16 5.96 0.32
C GLU A 479 -14.35 7.18 -0.59
N ASP A 480 -13.41 7.41 -1.50
CA ASP A 480 -13.45 8.50 -2.49
C ASP A 480 -14.48 8.28 -3.62
N ARG A 481 -15.06 7.07 -3.71
CA ARG A 481 -16.01 6.62 -4.75
C ARG A 481 -15.44 6.65 -6.17
N LEU A 482 -14.13 6.74 -6.32
CA LEU A 482 -13.43 6.62 -7.60
C LEU A 482 -12.86 5.20 -7.72
N PHE A 483 -12.71 4.74 -8.96
CA PHE A 483 -12.08 3.45 -9.27
C PHE A 483 -10.65 3.68 -9.75
N GLY A 484 -9.77 2.74 -9.43
CA GLY A 484 -8.36 2.80 -9.82
C GLY A 484 -7.54 3.73 -8.93
N THR A 485 -8.09 4.11 -7.78
CA THR A 485 -7.44 4.86 -6.71
C THR A 485 -6.93 3.88 -5.63
N PHE A 486 -6.14 4.38 -4.69
CA PHE A 486 -5.41 3.53 -3.73
C PHE A 486 -6.31 2.91 -2.65
N ASP A 487 -7.51 3.43 -2.45
CA ASP A 487 -8.48 3.01 -1.44
C ASP A 487 -9.53 2.01 -1.96
N ASP A 488 -9.41 1.62 -3.23
CA ASP A 488 -10.17 0.57 -3.88
C ASP A 488 -10.33 -0.65 -2.96
N LYS A 489 -11.56 -1.13 -2.85
CA LYS A 489 -11.93 -2.29 -2.04
C LYS A 489 -11.67 -3.57 -2.84
N ILE A 490 -10.48 -4.16 -2.65
CA ILE A 490 -10.05 -5.38 -3.34
C ILE A 490 -10.14 -6.59 -2.40
N ALA A 491 -10.84 -7.65 -2.82
CA ALA A 491 -10.87 -8.92 -2.09
C ALA A 491 -9.55 -9.72 -2.24
N ASP A 492 -9.22 -10.50 -1.21
CA ASP A 492 -8.09 -11.45 -1.23
C ASP A 492 -8.58 -12.89 -1.07
N LEU A 493 -8.53 -13.65 -2.15
CA LEU A 493 -8.84 -15.07 -2.22
C LEU A 493 -7.56 -15.93 -2.34
N SER A 494 -6.36 -15.37 -2.15
CA SER A 494 -5.10 -16.08 -2.41
C SER A 494 -5.01 -17.41 -1.66
N GLY A 495 -4.63 -18.47 -2.37
CA GLY A 495 -4.53 -19.82 -1.82
C GLY A 495 -5.86 -20.50 -1.45
N ALA A 496 -7.01 -19.87 -1.71
CA ALA A 496 -8.31 -20.49 -1.44
C ALA A 496 -8.57 -21.71 -2.33
N ASP A 497 -9.29 -22.70 -1.79
CA ASP A 497 -9.84 -23.83 -2.54
C ASP A 497 -11.26 -23.46 -3.03
N LEU A 498 -11.36 -23.14 -4.31
CA LEU A 498 -12.57 -22.73 -5.03
C LEU A 498 -12.93 -23.76 -6.12
N LYS A 499 -12.59 -25.04 -5.90
CA LYS A 499 -12.94 -26.11 -6.84
C LYS A 499 -14.45 -26.12 -7.07
N GLU A 500 -14.85 -26.24 -8.34
CA GLU A 500 -16.26 -26.31 -8.76
C GLU A 500 -17.12 -25.11 -8.29
N ALA A 501 -16.51 -24.02 -7.81
CA ALA A 501 -17.24 -22.82 -7.42
C ALA A 501 -17.87 -22.15 -8.64
N ASN A 502 -19.02 -21.50 -8.45
CA ASN A 502 -19.75 -20.80 -9.50
C ASN A 502 -19.57 -19.28 -9.36
N PHE A 503 -18.86 -18.69 -10.30
CA PHE A 503 -18.58 -17.26 -10.46
C PHE A 503 -19.21 -16.67 -11.73
N THR A 504 -20.26 -17.30 -12.27
CA THR A 504 -20.89 -16.82 -13.51
C THR A 504 -21.25 -15.34 -13.39
N GLY A 505 -20.75 -14.50 -14.30
CA GLY A 505 -20.98 -13.06 -14.31
C GLY A 505 -20.38 -12.26 -13.13
N ALA A 506 -19.55 -12.87 -12.29
CA ALA A 506 -18.97 -12.19 -11.13
C ALA A 506 -17.99 -11.06 -11.53
N LEU A 507 -17.93 -10.01 -10.71
CA LEU A 507 -17.00 -8.88 -10.88
C LEU A 507 -15.75 -9.10 -10.03
N LEU A 508 -14.72 -9.67 -10.66
CA LEU A 508 -13.46 -10.12 -10.07
C LEU A 508 -12.25 -9.28 -10.54
N SER A 509 -12.49 -8.07 -11.04
CA SER A 509 -11.42 -7.21 -11.56
C SER A 509 -10.41 -6.85 -10.47
N GLN A 510 -9.11 -6.91 -10.76
CA GLN A 510 -8.02 -6.61 -9.82
C GLN A 510 -7.92 -7.51 -8.57
N VAL A 511 -8.77 -8.53 -8.44
CA VAL A 511 -8.82 -9.39 -7.24
C VAL A 511 -7.54 -10.20 -7.09
N LEU A 512 -7.13 -10.41 -5.83
CA LEU A 512 -5.97 -11.23 -5.49
C LEU A 512 -6.39 -12.71 -5.39
N MET A 513 -5.89 -13.54 -6.30
CA MET A 513 -6.19 -14.98 -6.40
C MET A 513 -4.92 -15.81 -6.63
N ASN A 514 -3.79 -15.37 -6.08
CA ASN A 514 -2.53 -16.08 -6.30
C ASN A 514 -2.59 -17.46 -5.64
N GLY A 515 -2.20 -18.50 -6.39
CA GLY A 515 -2.17 -19.88 -5.91
C GLY A 515 -3.53 -20.47 -5.55
N THR A 516 -4.64 -19.92 -6.02
CA THR A 516 -5.98 -20.49 -5.80
C THR A 516 -6.19 -21.79 -6.57
N SER A 517 -7.07 -22.65 -6.06
CA SER A 517 -7.57 -23.81 -6.82
C SER A 517 -8.96 -23.48 -7.36
N LEU A 518 -9.08 -23.29 -8.67
CA LEU A 518 -10.32 -23.05 -9.43
C LEU A 518 -10.63 -24.25 -10.34
N ILE A 519 -10.21 -25.45 -9.95
CA ILE A 519 -10.38 -26.66 -10.78
C ILE A 519 -11.87 -26.87 -11.01
N ARG A 520 -12.28 -27.01 -12.28
CA ARG A 520 -13.69 -27.15 -12.69
C ARG A 520 -14.63 -26.01 -12.23
N ALA A 521 -14.10 -24.87 -11.79
CA ALA A 521 -14.91 -23.70 -11.46
C ALA A 521 -15.62 -23.15 -12.70
N ASN A 522 -16.81 -22.60 -12.53
CA ASN A 522 -17.54 -21.91 -13.60
C ASN A 522 -17.36 -20.40 -13.48
N LEU A 523 -16.55 -19.81 -14.36
CA LEU A 523 -16.23 -18.39 -14.46
C LEU A 523 -16.78 -17.80 -15.78
N ASN A 524 -17.79 -18.43 -16.39
CA ASN A 524 -18.37 -17.95 -17.64
C ASN A 524 -18.86 -16.50 -17.48
N LYS A 525 -18.51 -15.65 -18.45
CA LYS A 525 -18.84 -14.21 -18.46
C LYS A 525 -18.36 -13.40 -17.24
N ALA A 526 -17.50 -13.96 -16.39
CA ALA A 526 -16.93 -13.24 -15.25
C ALA A 526 -15.94 -12.15 -15.74
N ASN A 527 -15.85 -11.06 -15.00
CA ASN A 527 -14.85 -10.02 -15.24
C ASN A 527 -13.65 -10.21 -14.31
N LEU A 528 -12.58 -10.81 -14.81
CA LEU A 528 -11.28 -11.00 -14.16
C LEU A 528 -10.22 -10.02 -14.70
N SER A 529 -10.61 -8.89 -15.29
CA SER A 529 -9.65 -7.94 -15.86
C SER A 529 -8.64 -7.49 -14.80
N ARG A 530 -7.35 -7.54 -15.12
CA ARG A 530 -6.25 -7.20 -14.19
C ARG A 530 -6.20 -8.06 -12.90
N ALA A 531 -6.90 -9.18 -12.83
CA ALA A 531 -6.83 -10.07 -11.66
C ALA A 531 -5.43 -10.72 -11.51
N HIS A 532 -5.05 -11.03 -10.27
CA HIS A 532 -3.77 -11.65 -9.94
C HIS A 532 -3.96 -13.15 -9.71
N LEU A 533 -3.60 -13.97 -10.69
CA LEU A 533 -3.79 -15.42 -10.74
C LEU A 533 -2.45 -16.17 -10.85
N LYS A 534 -1.36 -15.60 -10.32
CA LYS A 534 -0.03 -16.24 -10.39
C LYS A 534 -0.08 -17.61 -9.70
N ASN A 535 0.44 -18.63 -10.38
CA ASN A 535 0.43 -20.03 -9.91
C ASN A 535 -0.98 -20.60 -9.59
N ALA A 536 -2.07 -19.96 -10.04
CA ALA A 536 -3.42 -20.47 -9.82
C ALA A 536 -3.68 -21.73 -10.67
N ASN A 537 -4.56 -22.60 -10.20
CA ASN A 537 -4.96 -23.82 -10.90
C ASN A 537 -6.41 -23.72 -11.38
N LEU A 538 -6.60 -23.36 -12.64
CA LEU A 538 -7.86 -23.28 -13.36
C LEU A 538 -8.08 -24.51 -14.27
N SER A 539 -7.50 -25.66 -13.95
CA SER A 539 -7.63 -26.85 -14.79
C SER A 539 -9.10 -27.25 -14.95
N SER A 540 -9.53 -27.47 -16.19
CA SER A 540 -10.92 -27.77 -16.56
C SER A 540 -11.96 -26.71 -16.14
N ALA A 541 -11.54 -25.48 -15.82
CA ALA A 541 -12.46 -24.39 -15.53
C ALA A 541 -13.22 -23.95 -16.80
N GLN A 542 -14.43 -23.43 -16.61
CA GLN A 542 -15.23 -22.82 -17.68
C GLN A 542 -15.05 -21.30 -17.63
N LEU A 543 -14.57 -20.70 -18.71
CA LEU A 543 -14.22 -19.28 -18.82
C LEU A 543 -14.80 -18.69 -20.12
N THR A 544 -15.88 -19.28 -20.64
CA THR A 544 -16.49 -18.87 -21.91
C THR A 544 -16.99 -17.43 -21.81
N GLY A 545 -16.55 -16.57 -22.72
CA GLY A 545 -16.86 -15.13 -22.72
C GLY A 545 -16.35 -14.36 -21.50
N ALA A 546 -15.44 -14.92 -20.70
CA ALA A 546 -14.86 -14.21 -19.55
C ALA A 546 -13.88 -13.12 -20.00
N ASN A 547 -13.76 -12.04 -19.23
CA ASN A 547 -12.79 -10.98 -19.47
C ASN A 547 -11.59 -11.14 -18.52
N LEU A 548 -10.43 -11.57 -19.03
CA LEU A 548 -9.15 -11.61 -18.31
C LEU A 548 -8.14 -10.60 -18.90
N GLY A 549 -8.61 -9.51 -19.52
CA GLY A 549 -7.74 -8.50 -20.10
C GLY A 549 -6.73 -7.97 -19.07
N GLN A 550 -5.45 -7.93 -19.44
CA GLN A 550 -4.33 -7.51 -18.58
C GLN A 550 -4.18 -8.32 -17.26
N ALA A 551 -4.81 -9.49 -17.12
CA ALA A 551 -4.65 -10.33 -15.95
C ALA A 551 -3.23 -10.96 -15.86
N VAL A 552 -2.81 -11.31 -14.65
CA VAL A 552 -1.50 -11.94 -14.38
C VAL A 552 -1.71 -13.42 -14.09
N LEU A 553 -1.43 -14.29 -15.07
CA LEU A 553 -1.55 -15.75 -14.99
C LEU A 553 -0.18 -16.46 -15.10
N THR A 554 0.90 -15.81 -14.69
CA THR A 554 2.25 -16.40 -14.75
C THR A 554 2.28 -17.75 -14.03
N ASN A 555 2.76 -18.79 -14.72
CA ASN A 555 2.81 -20.18 -14.27
C ASN A 555 1.46 -20.76 -13.80
N ALA A 556 0.32 -20.22 -14.24
CA ALA A 556 -0.98 -20.78 -13.93
C ALA A 556 -1.23 -22.07 -14.73
N SER A 557 -2.05 -22.97 -14.20
CA SER A 557 -2.52 -24.17 -14.90
C SER A 557 -3.93 -23.95 -15.42
N LEU A 558 -4.11 -23.98 -16.74
CA LEU A 558 -5.40 -23.92 -17.43
C LEU A 558 -5.68 -25.21 -18.21
N THR A 559 -4.97 -26.31 -17.92
CA THR A 559 -5.11 -27.58 -18.65
C THR A 559 -6.58 -28.01 -18.81
N GLY A 560 -7.03 -28.22 -20.04
CA GLY A 560 -8.41 -28.61 -20.35
C GLY A 560 -9.47 -27.53 -20.09
N ALA A 561 -9.11 -26.29 -19.80
CA ALA A 561 -10.07 -25.20 -19.58
C ALA A 561 -10.77 -24.79 -20.89
N SER A 562 -11.98 -24.23 -20.77
CA SER A 562 -12.75 -23.69 -21.89
C SER A 562 -12.69 -22.16 -21.89
N LEU A 563 -11.98 -21.57 -22.85
CA LEU A 563 -11.75 -20.13 -23.03
C LEU A 563 -12.51 -19.56 -24.24
N GLY A 564 -13.49 -20.28 -24.80
CA GLY A 564 -14.21 -19.86 -26.00
C GLY A 564 -14.71 -18.41 -25.89
N GLU A 565 -14.39 -17.58 -26.89
CA GLU A 565 -14.73 -16.15 -26.95
C GLU A 565 -14.25 -15.29 -25.75
N ALA A 566 -13.35 -15.81 -24.90
CA ALA A 566 -12.80 -15.04 -23.78
C ALA A 566 -11.86 -13.93 -24.27
N ASN A 567 -11.70 -12.88 -23.45
CA ASN A 567 -10.77 -11.79 -23.72
C ASN A 567 -9.55 -11.88 -22.79
N LEU A 568 -8.38 -12.19 -23.34
CA LEU A 568 -7.07 -12.20 -22.67
C LEU A 568 -6.11 -11.15 -23.26
N ALA A 569 -6.63 -10.09 -23.89
CA ALA A 569 -5.79 -9.05 -24.46
C ALA A 569 -4.83 -8.43 -23.41
N GLY A 570 -3.54 -8.40 -23.73
CA GLY A 570 -2.47 -7.89 -22.86
C GLY A 570 -2.24 -8.70 -21.57
N ALA A 571 -2.86 -9.88 -21.41
CA ALA A 571 -2.64 -10.73 -20.24
C ALA A 571 -1.21 -11.30 -20.22
N ASN A 572 -0.69 -11.57 -19.02
CA ASN A 572 0.61 -12.21 -18.83
C ASN A 572 0.43 -13.68 -18.44
N LEU A 573 0.59 -14.59 -19.39
CA LEU A 573 0.54 -16.04 -19.20
C LEU A 573 1.92 -16.71 -19.32
N GLN A 574 3.02 -15.98 -19.06
CA GLN A 574 4.35 -16.57 -19.13
C GLN A 574 4.42 -17.88 -18.32
N GLY A 575 4.89 -18.96 -18.97
CA GLY A 575 5.04 -20.28 -18.35
C GLY A 575 3.74 -21.00 -17.99
N ALA A 576 2.58 -20.51 -18.46
CA ALA A 576 1.30 -21.15 -18.17
C ALA A 576 1.12 -22.48 -18.90
N ARG A 577 0.42 -23.42 -18.26
CA ARG A 577 0.06 -24.73 -18.82
C ARG A 577 -1.33 -24.66 -19.44
N LEU A 578 -1.41 -24.79 -20.75
CA LEU A 578 -2.62 -24.63 -21.55
C LEU A 578 -2.89 -25.87 -22.44
N SER A 579 -2.30 -27.02 -22.11
CA SER A 579 -2.54 -28.26 -22.85
C SER A 579 -4.03 -28.61 -22.85
N GLN A 580 -4.55 -29.07 -23.99
CA GLN A 580 -5.95 -29.46 -24.19
C GLN A 580 -7.00 -28.34 -23.95
N VAL A 581 -6.57 -27.07 -23.91
CA VAL A 581 -7.49 -25.93 -23.79
C VAL A 581 -8.36 -25.78 -25.03
N LYS A 582 -9.63 -25.40 -24.84
CA LYS A 582 -10.54 -24.99 -25.92
C LYS A 582 -10.63 -23.46 -25.95
N ALA A 583 -9.89 -22.83 -26.84
CA ALA A 583 -9.76 -21.38 -26.97
C ALA A 583 -10.21 -20.88 -28.36
N VAL A 584 -11.31 -21.44 -28.85
CA VAL A 584 -11.92 -21.04 -30.13
C VAL A 584 -12.40 -19.59 -30.07
N GLY A 585 -11.97 -18.76 -31.02
CA GLY A 585 -12.33 -17.34 -31.09
C GLY A 585 -11.84 -16.48 -29.92
N THR A 586 -10.90 -16.97 -29.11
CA THR A 586 -10.37 -16.23 -27.95
C THR A 586 -9.46 -15.07 -28.39
N ASN A 587 -9.55 -13.94 -27.73
CA ASN A 587 -8.67 -12.79 -27.98
C ASN A 587 -7.42 -12.84 -27.09
N PHE A 588 -6.24 -12.97 -27.68
CA PHE A 588 -4.91 -12.95 -27.06
C PHE A 588 -4.02 -11.80 -27.56
N GLN A 589 -4.60 -10.74 -28.13
CA GLN A 589 -3.83 -9.61 -28.65
C GLN A 589 -2.87 -9.05 -27.61
N TRP A 590 -1.61 -8.80 -28.00
CA TRP A 590 -0.56 -8.26 -27.11
C TRP A 590 -0.26 -9.10 -25.85
N ALA A 591 -0.79 -10.32 -25.73
CA ALA A 591 -0.56 -11.16 -24.57
C ALA A 591 0.89 -11.65 -24.52
N ASN A 592 1.42 -11.81 -23.31
CA ASN A 592 2.69 -12.51 -23.08
C ASN A 592 2.41 -14.00 -22.87
N LEU A 593 2.69 -14.80 -23.89
CA LEU A 593 2.54 -16.25 -23.98
C LEU A 593 3.92 -16.94 -24.07
N THR A 594 4.96 -16.33 -23.50
CA THR A 594 6.30 -16.92 -23.55
C THR A 594 6.36 -18.19 -22.72
N GLN A 595 7.03 -19.23 -23.25
CA GLN A 595 7.23 -20.52 -22.56
C GLN A 595 5.92 -21.23 -22.15
N THR A 596 4.80 -20.96 -22.84
CA THR A 596 3.52 -21.64 -22.58
C THR A 596 3.45 -23.02 -23.21
N GLU A 597 2.71 -23.93 -22.58
CA GLU A 597 2.48 -25.31 -23.06
C GLU A 597 1.06 -25.45 -23.65
N TRP A 598 0.90 -25.64 -24.96
CA TRP A 598 -0.41 -25.67 -25.65
C TRP A 598 -0.75 -27.01 -26.28
N GLN A 599 -0.08 -28.10 -25.87
CA GLN A 599 -0.18 -29.36 -26.59
C GLN A 599 -1.64 -29.83 -26.68
N GLN A 600 -2.07 -30.19 -27.89
CA GLN A 600 -3.45 -30.62 -28.18
C GLN A 600 -4.54 -29.57 -27.90
N ALA A 601 -4.19 -28.28 -27.78
CA ALA A 601 -5.18 -27.22 -27.64
C ALA A 601 -5.90 -26.92 -28.97
N ASP A 602 -7.08 -26.32 -28.87
CA ASP A 602 -7.84 -25.80 -30.00
C ASP A 602 -7.90 -24.27 -29.92
N LEU A 603 -7.17 -23.61 -30.82
CA LEU A 603 -7.05 -22.16 -31.00
C LEU A 603 -7.71 -21.71 -32.32
N SER A 604 -8.65 -22.49 -32.85
CA SER A 604 -9.30 -22.14 -34.13
C SER A 604 -9.95 -20.76 -34.08
N GLY A 605 -9.66 -19.90 -35.05
CA GLY A 605 -10.15 -18.52 -35.11
C GLY A 605 -9.67 -17.59 -33.99
N ALA A 606 -8.70 -18.00 -33.16
CA ALA A 606 -8.17 -17.15 -32.09
C ALA A 606 -7.41 -15.94 -32.65
N ASP A 607 -7.49 -14.80 -31.96
CA ASP A 607 -6.77 -13.58 -32.32
C ASP A 607 -5.50 -13.43 -31.48
N LEU A 608 -4.35 -13.77 -32.05
CA LEU A 608 -3.03 -13.76 -31.43
C LEU A 608 -2.16 -12.61 -31.95
N ARG A 609 -2.77 -11.56 -32.55
CA ARG A 609 -2.02 -10.44 -33.13
C ARG A 609 -1.08 -9.78 -32.13
N GLN A 610 0.16 -9.52 -32.56
CA GLN A 610 1.19 -8.85 -31.77
C GLN A 610 1.48 -9.52 -30.40
N SER A 611 1.06 -10.79 -30.21
CA SER A 611 1.35 -11.55 -29.00
C SER A 611 2.81 -12.02 -28.96
N ASN A 612 3.30 -12.36 -27.77
CA ASN A 612 4.63 -12.92 -27.59
C ASN A 612 4.57 -14.40 -27.23
N LEU A 613 4.85 -15.27 -28.19
CA LEU A 613 4.82 -16.74 -28.10
C LEU A 613 6.23 -17.35 -28.17
N GLN A 614 7.27 -16.58 -27.81
CA GLN A 614 8.65 -17.10 -27.85
C GLN A 614 8.79 -18.34 -26.96
N ASN A 615 9.40 -19.39 -27.52
CA ASN A 615 9.58 -20.69 -26.88
C ASN A 615 8.28 -21.37 -26.42
N ALA A 616 7.12 -21.01 -26.99
CA ALA A 616 5.87 -21.70 -26.71
C ALA A 616 5.86 -23.10 -27.36
N ASP A 617 5.28 -24.08 -26.67
CA ASP A 617 5.04 -25.41 -27.21
C ASP A 617 3.62 -25.52 -27.78
N LEU A 618 3.48 -25.34 -29.08
CA LEU A 618 2.24 -25.43 -29.86
C LEU A 618 2.13 -26.79 -30.57
N SER A 619 2.81 -27.84 -30.10
CA SER A 619 2.77 -29.14 -30.75
C SER A 619 1.36 -29.77 -30.73
N SER A 620 0.95 -30.34 -31.87
CA SER A 620 -0.37 -30.94 -32.08
C SER A 620 -1.54 -29.99 -31.79
N THR A 621 -1.33 -28.68 -31.89
CA THR A 621 -2.36 -27.65 -31.66
C THR A 621 -3.15 -27.40 -32.94
N ARG A 622 -4.46 -27.16 -32.82
CA ARG A 622 -5.30 -26.70 -33.93
C ARG A 622 -5.33 -25.17 -33.96
N LEU A 623 -4.85 -24.56 -35.02
CA LEU A 623 -4.77 -23.10 -35.24
C LEU A 623 -5.55 -22.69 -36.50
N VAL A 624 -6.59 -23.44 -36.86
CA VAL A 624 -7.33 -23.22 -38.11
C VAL A 624 -7.94 -21.83 -38.12
N GLY A 625 -7.60 -21.02 -39.11
CA GLY A 625 -8.09 -19.63 -39.24
C GLY A 625 -7.60 -18.67 -38.14
N ALA A 626 -6.59 -19.05 -37.34
CA ALA A 626 -6.08 -18.19 -36.27
C ALA A 626 -5.30 -16.98 -36.84
N ASN A 627 -5.42 -15.83 -36.20
CA ASN A 627 -4.70 -14.61 -36.59
C ASN A 627 -3.43 -14.43 -35.77
N LEU A 628 -2.27 -14.73 -36.36
CA LEU A 628 -0.94 -14.61 -35.76
C LEU A 628 -0.18 -13.39 -36.31
N ALA A 629 -0.86 -12.41 -36.89
CA ALA A 629 -0.18 -11.31 -37.55
C ALA A 629 0.67 -10.49 -36.56
N GLY A 630 1.96 -10.30 -36.90
CA GLY A 630 2.95 -9.64 -36.06
C GLY A 630 3.34 -10.39 -34.78
N ALA A 631 2.89 -11.63 -34.59
CA ALA A 631 3.23 -12.41 -33.40
C ALA A 631 4.73 -12.76 -33.35
N GLN A 632 5.28 -12.80 -32.13
CA GLN A 632 6.65 -13.20 -31.88
C GLN A 632 6.70 -14.71 -31.62
N LEU A 633 7.15 -15.49 -32.60
CA LEU A 633 7.10 -16.95 -32.62
C LEU A 633 8.48 -17.59 -32.60
N GLN A 634 9.52 -16.85 -32.17
CA GLN A 634 10.88 -17.34 -32.21
C GLN A 634 11.03 -18.58 -31.31
N SER A 635 11.64 -19.62 -31.86
CA SER A 635 11.81 -20.93 -31.20
C SER A 635 10.50 -21.60 -30.74
N ALA A 636 9.34 -21.21 -31.29
CA ALA A 636 8.08 -21.90 -31.00
C ALA A 636 8.05 -23.29 -31.65
N ASN A 637 7.41 -24.26 -30.98
CA ASN A 637 7.28 -25.63 -31.47
C ASN A 637 5.89 -25.84 -32.12
N PHE A 638 5.83 -25.96 -33.44
CA PHE A 638 4.61 -26.25 -34.21
C PHE A 638 4.54 -27.70 -34.70
N ARG A 639 5.24 -28.64 -34.04
CA ARG A 639 5.22 -30.05 -34.44
C ARG A 639 3.81 -30.61 -34.56
N ASN A 640 3.46 -31.13 -35.74
CA ASN A 640 2.12 -31.67 -36.03
C ASN A 640 0.97 -30.69 -35.77
N ALA A 641 1.22 -29.38 -35.73
CA ALA A 641 0.19 -28.37 -35.57
C ALA A 641 -0.58 -28.14 -36.88
N ASP A 642 -1.86 -27.81 -36.78
CA ASP A 642 -2.69 -27.47 -37.93
C ASP A 642 -2.84 -25.96 -38.06
N LEU A 643 -2.10 -25.37 -39.01
CA LEU A 643 -2.12 -23.94 -39.34
C LEU A 643 -2.93 -23.64 -40.61
N SER A 644 -3.88 -24.50 -40.98
CA SER A 644 -4.75 -24.25 -42.13
C SER A 644 -5.45 -22.89 -42.01
N GLU A 645 -5.34 -22.05 -43.04
CA GLU A 645 -5.93 -20.69 -43.07
C GLU A 645 -5.43 -19.72 -41.99
N ALA A 646 -4.32 -20.03 -41.29
CA ALA A 646 -3.76 -19.14 -40.29
C ALA A 646 -3.04 -17.93 -40.93
N ASP A 647 -3.26 -16.73 -40.40
CA ASP A 647 -2.61 -15.48 -40.84
C ASP A 647 -1.27 -15.29 -40.11
N LEU A 648 -0.15 -15.43 -40.81
CA LEU A 648 1.20 -15.30 -40.26
C LEU A 648 1.92 -14.01 -40.70
N ARG A 649 1.21 -13.06 -41.34
CA ARG A 649 1.83 -11.82 -41.84
C ARG A 649 2.60 -11.09 -40.75
N GLU A 650 3.80 -10.62 -41.08
CA GLU A 650 4.70 -9.91 -40.14
C GLU A 650 5.15 -10.73 -38.91
N ALA A 651 4.81 -12.02 -38.82
CA ALA A 651 5.20 -12.86 -37.70
C ALA A 651 6.70 -13.19 -37.73
N LYS A 652 7.31 -13.30 -36.55
CA LYS A 652 8.75 -13.58 -36.40
C LYS A 652 8.99 -15.05 -36.08
N LEU A 653 9.41 -15.83 -37.08
CA LEU A 653 9.46 -17.30 -37.00
C LEU A 653 10.86 -17.89 -36.73
N ALA A 654 11.88 -17.06 -36.46
CA ALA A 654 13.26 -17.53 -36.36
C ALA A 654 13.42 -18.68 -35.34
N GLY A 655 13.96 -19.81 -35.80
CA GLY A 655 14.20 -21.00 -34.97
C GLY A 655 12.98 -21.86 -34.64
N ALA A 656 11.79 -21.50 -35.11
CA ALA A 656 10.56 -22.28 -34.90
C ALA A 656 10.62 -23.64 -35.61
N ASP A 657 9.94 -24.65 -35.07
CA ASP A 657 9.94 -26.03 -35.59
C ASP A 657 8.59 -26.38 -36.21
N PHE A 658 8.56 -26.66 -37.52
CA PHE A 658 7.34 -26.97 -38.28
C PHE A 658 7.24 -28.44 -38.70
N GLN A 659 7.99 -29.35 -38.06
CA GLN A 659 7.94 -30.77 -38.42
C GLN A 659 6.51 -31.31 -38.36
N GLY A 660 5.98 -31.74 -39.51
CA GLY A 660 4.64 -32.33 -39.62
C GLY A 660 3.48 -31.34 -39.55
N ALA A 661 3.73 -30.02 -39.50
CA ALA A 661 2.69 -29.01 -39.50
C ALA A 661 1.88 -28.98 -40.82
N THR A 662 0.58 -28.71 -40.77
CA THR A 662 -0.27 -28.56 -41.96
C THR A 662 -0.60 -27.09 -42.21
N PHE A 663 -0.59 -26.65 -43.48
CA PHE A 663 -0.95 -25.28 -43.88
C PHE A 663 -2.20 -25.23 -44.78
N VAL A 664 -2.71 -26.39 -45.18
CA VAL A 664 -3.86 -26.55 -46.06
C VAL A 664 -4.81 -27.54 -45.40
N ALA A 665 -6.10 -27.21 -45.40
CA ALA A 665 -7.13 -28.12 -44.91
C ALA A 665 -7.07 -29.42 -45.72
N ILE A 666 -6.77 -30.54 -45.04
CA ILE A 666 -6.89 -31.85 -45.64
C ILE A 666 -8.38 -32.15 -45.70
N VAL A 667 -9.02 -31.87 -46.84
CA VAL A 667 -10.36 -32.38 -47.12
C VAL A 667 -10.23 -33.91 -47.19
N PRO A 668 -10.83 -34.70 -46.28
CA PRO A 668 -10.76 -36.15 -46.38
C PRO A 668 -11.43 -36.56 -47.70
N ALA A 669 -10.68 -37.22 -48.56
CA ALA A 669 -11.20 -37.74 -49.83
C ALA A 669 -12.34 -38.71 -49.51
N THR A 670 -13.58 -38.33 -49.83
CA THR A 670 -14.67 -39.28 -49.95
C THR A 670 -14.30 -40.27 -51.06
N PRO A 671 -14.47 -41.60 -50.87
CA PRO A 671 -13.96 -42.62 -51.81
C PRO A 671 -14.39 -42.46 -53.27
N ASP A 672 -15.45 -41.69 -53.55
CA ASP A 672 -16.08 -41.61 -54.87
C ASP A 672 -15.85 -40.28 -55.63
N GLN A 673 -14.96 -39.41 -55.19
CA GLN A 673 -14.59 -38.22 -55.97
C GLN A 673 -13.21 -38.39 -56.60
N PHE A 674 -13.21 -38.63 -57.92
CA PHE A 674 -12.05 -38.50 -58.80
C PHE A 674 -11.26 -37.24 -58.43
N VAL A 675 -9.94 -37.39 -58.31
CA VAL A 675 -8.99 -36.32 -58.00
C VAL A 675 -9.17 -35.18 -59.01
N GLN A 676 -10.01 -34.21 -58.68
CA GLN A 676 -9.83 -32.85 -59.17
C GLN A 676 -8.75 -32.26 -58.28
N ALA A 677 -7.61 -31.91 -58.90
CA ALA A 677 -6.68 -30.99 -58.29
C ALA A 677 -7.49 -29.81 -57.75
N MET A 678 -7.34 -29.51 -56.45
CA MET A 678 -7.90 -28.31 -55.84
C MET A 678 -7.70 -27.14 -56.80
N PRO A 679 -8.72 -26.29 -57.03
CA PRO A 679 -8.48 -25.08 -57.78
C PRO A 679 -7.29 -24.37 -57.13
N ALA A 680 -6.31 -23.95 -57.92
CA ALA A 680 -5.33 -22.96 -57.52
C ALA A 680 -6.09 -21.66 -57.24
N GLY A 681 -6.75 -21.61 -56.09
CA GLY A 681 -7.87 -20.72 -55.81
C GLY A 681 -7.47 -19.69 -54.78
N SER A 682 -6.94 -18.58 -55.29
CA SER A 682 -6.56 -17.36 -54.58
C SER A 682 -5.24 -17.44 -53.79
N PRO A 683 -4.29 -16.51 -54.01
CA PRO A 683 -3.18 -16.34 -53.07
C PRO A 683 -3.79 -15.96 -51.73
N SER A 684 -3.77 -16.88 -50.77
CA SER A 684 -4.11 -16.56 -49.40
C SER A 684 -3.02 -15.60 -48.90
N ILE A 685 -3.35 -14.31 -48.83
CA ILE A 685 -2.45 -13.20 -48.47
C ILE A 685 -1.80 -13.42 -47.08
N TYR A 686 -2.29 -14.40 -46.33
CA TYR A 686 -1.89 -14.83 -44.99
C TYR A 686 -0.40 -15.16 -44.81
N LEU A 687 0.34 -15.54 -45.86
CA LEU A 687 1.78 -15.84 -45.78
C LEU A 687 2.68 -14.84 -46.52
N GLN A 688 2.10 -13.80 -47.13
CA GLN A 688 2.83 -12.88 -47.98
C GLN A 688 3.89 -12.10 -47.19
N GLY A 689 5.15 -12.18 -47.62
CA GLY A 689 6.27 -11.45 -47.03
C GLY A 689 6.80 -12.00 -45.71
N VAL A 690 6.32 -13.17 -45.27
CA VAL A 690 6.76 -13.81 -44.02
C VAL A 690 8.11 -14.50 -44.22
N ASP A 691 9.06 -14.28 -43.30
CA ASP A 691 10.40 -14.86 -43.37
C ASP A 691 10.47 -16.25 -42.72
N PHE A 692 10.65 -17.28 -43.56
CA PHE A 692 10.84 -18.68 -43.15
C PHE A 692 12.31 -19.11 -43.21
N SER A 693 13.27 -18.23 -43.51
CA SER A 693 14.68 -18.58 -43.76
C SER A 693 15.38 -19.30 -42.59
N LEU A 694 15.00 -18.98 -41.35
CA LEU A 694 15.57 -19.52 -40.12
C LEU A 694 14.67 -20.56 -39.43
N VAL A 695 13.65 -21.07 -40.13
CA VAL A 695 12.73 -22.09 -39.62
C VAL A 695 13.33 -23.50 -39.74
N LYS A 696 12.96 -24.40 -38.81
CA LYS A 696 13.44 -25.78 -38.74
C LYS A 696 12.41 -26.77 -39.28
N ASN A 697 12.91 -27.88 -39.85
CA ASN A 697 12.17 -29.09 -40.19
C ASN A 697 10.98 -28.92 -41.18
N LEU A 698 11.09 -27.99 -42.12
CA LEU A 698 10.16 -27.90 -43.24
C LEU A 698 10.38 -29.04 -44.24
N ASN A 699 9.30 -29.73 -44.62
CA ASN A 699 9.28 -30.73 -45.69
C ASN A 699 9.06 -30.07 -47.07
N VAL A 700 9.26 -30.84 -48.14
CA VAL A 700 9.17 -30.34 -49.52
C VAL A 700 7.79 -29.79 -49.85
N LYS A 701 6.71 -30.47 -49.43
CA LYS A 701 5.33 -30.05 -49.70
C LYS A 701 4.98 -28.72 -49.02
N GLN A 702 5.36 -28.57 -47.76
CA GLN A 702 5.20 -27.34 -46.98
C GLN A 702 5.96 -26.18 -47.64
N LEU A 703 7.21 -26.42 -48.04
CA LEU A 703 8.02 -25.42 -48.72
C LEU A 703 7.37 -24.96 -50.04
N THR A 704 6.92 -25.88 -50.89
CA THR A 704 6.24 -25.52 -52.15
C THR A 704 5.01 -24.66 -51.90
N TYR A 705 4.19 -25.00 -50.89
CA TYR A 705 3.04 -24.21 -50.50
C TYR A 705 3.43 -22.81 -50.02
N ILE A 706 4.39 -22.70 -49.10
CA ILE A 706 4.88 -21.42 -48.56
C ILE A 706 5.38 -20.51 -49.69
N CYS A 707 6.16 -21.05 -50.64
CA CYS A 707 6.66 -20.30 -51.78
C CYS A 707 5.52 -19.82 -52.70
N ALA A 708 4.53 -20.68 -52.97
CA ALA A 708 3.38 -20.33 -53.80
C ALA A 708 2.51 -19.22 -53.19
N GLN A 709 2.48 -19.13 -51.86
CA GLN A 709 1.73 -18.10 -51.11
C GLN A 709 2.55 -16.81 -50.85
N GLY A 710 3.73 -16.67 -51.43
CA GLY A 710 4.56 -15.45 -51.30
C GLY A 710 5.37 -15.35 -50.01
N GLY A 711 5.61 -16.47 -49.32
CA GLY A 711 6.55 -16.54 -48.20
C GLY A 711 8.01 -16.50 -48.67
N LEU A 712 8.90 -16.01 -47.82
CA LEU A 712 10.33 -15.86 -48.11
C LEU A 712 11.10 -17.05 -47.54
N HIS A 713 11.75 -17.82 -48.41
CA HIS A 713 12.68 -18.88 -48.00
C HIS A 713 13.80 -19.04 -49.06
N PRO A 714 15.07 -19.28 -48.67
CA PRO A 714 16.19 -19.38 -49.63
C PRO A 714 15.96 -20.37 -50.78
N LYS A 715 15.23 -21.46 -50.51
CA LYS A 715 14.90 -22.49 -51.52
C LYS A 715 13.72 -22.11 -52.45
N CYS A 716 12.94 -21.06 -52.17
CA CYS A 716 11.86 -20.63 -53.05
C CYS A 716 12.37 -20.09 -54.39
N ALA A 717 13.54 -19.44 -54.38
CA ALA A 717 14.16 -18.86 -55.58
C ALA A 717 14.61 -19.92 -56.61
N ILE A 718 14.66 -21.21 -56.23
CA ILE A 718 15.15 -22.31 -57.09
C ILE A 718 14.01 -22.96 -57.88
N SER A 719 12.73 -22.79 -57.48
CA SER A 719 11.57 -23.46 -58.10
C SER A 719 10.96 -22.72 -59.30
N ASN A 720 11.45 -21.52 -59.64
CA ASN A 720 10.98 -20.69 -60.76
C ASN A 720 11.95 -20.70 -61.96
N ARG A 721 12.78 -21.73 -62.12
CA ARG A 721 13.60 -21.95 -63.32
C ARG A 721 13.27 -23.26 -64.00
#